data_AF-A0A369T8W2-F1
#
_entry.id   AF-A0A369T8W2-F1
#
_cell.length_a   1.000
_cell.length_b   1.000
_cell.length_c   1.000
_cell.angle_alpha   90.00
_cell.angle_beta   90.00
_cell.angle_gamma   90.00
#
_symmetry.space_group_name_H-M   'P 1'
#
loop_
_entity.id
_entity.type
_entity.pdbx_description
1 polymer ?
#
loop_
_entity_poly.entity_id
_entity_poly.type
_entity_poly.pdbx_seq_one_letter_code
_entity_poly.pdbx_strand_id
1 'polypeptide(L)'
;MTFLGFDSNIALLAVFAVALVVVIVGSLFMGGWFLSERLRLPDAVRFYNLEGEIGAREGYASELERQNRERAAKLSERDHAEAEESYWRSLVESTKAEYESLGEQRQEIEKFREEYRNAVEDLGAKEGELREARSELEDVQGRREQAEAAAESAETKRAEAESAAEAVERRRQELEDEEGSWRGRIEGLIQEADEARHAVAEARAEADAKRTELDRLLQQEAGFKEQLATLEHQIAAAREEIGRLEGDRKVADEVREELRDLKAQRQDLRNDLDEKDSRRSHLEAKLAQLEQVIEERSQEVPAGATQAGGGPNAMPSIEHVLGDLRRPPSCLAYRGDEEGRADRWEDQLEVEKEQNALDRVMRSLRQSGLEFPRRTVYAFHTSLKTAVISPMTVLAGISGTGKSQLPRRYADAMGIHFLKIPVQPRWDSPQDLFGFFNYIEQRYKATDLARALVHLDPYNWKEESEPFKDRMLMVLLDEMNLARVEYYFAEFLSRLEGRPLNASEAPDGERRPAEIEIDVSHEDKRPYKVYPGQNVLFCGTMNEDESTLTLSDKVLDRANVMRFPRPHNLREDLPTPTDAHAATGYLPKDRWLKSWMRRQSDLPKPSHDLAKHVIQDINDAMDGMERPFGHRMSQSMLHYAANYPGSGDRQSVETALADQVEQRILPKLSGVPVDGSSRDLQALVGIVREELHDDELATAIHEAIQRSEALGIFNWRGFARDAR
;
A
#
# COMPACT_ATOMS: atom_id res chain seq x y z
N MET A 1 165.82 -116.79 -53.02
CA MET A 1 164.56 -117.55 -53.17
C MET A 1 163.56 -116.59 -53.81
N THR A 2 163.35 -116.64 -55.13
CA THR A 2 162.45 -117.54 -55.91
C THR A 2 160.96 -117.11 -55.76
N PHE A 3 160.28 -116.54 -56.77
CA PHE A 3 159.80 -117.11 -58.06
C PHE A 3 158.56 -118.01 -57.88
N LEU A 4 157.41 -117.89 -58.58
CA LEU A 4 156.89 -116.90 -59.58
C LEU A 4 155.47 -116.45 -59.12
N GLY A 5 154.57 -115.75 -59.83
CA GLY A 5 154.43 -115.11 -61.17
C GLY A 5 153.08 -114.35 -61.16
N PHE A 6 152.81 -113.23 -61.85
CA PHE A 6 152.88 -112.89 -63.29
C PHE A 6 151.96 -113.73 -64.20
N ASP A 7 150.83 -113.14 -64.63
CA ASP A 7 150.45 -112.95 -66.05
C ASP A 7 149.04 -112.36 -66.30
N SER A 8 148.13 -112.31 -65.32
CA SER A 8 146.72 -111.90 -65.56
C SER A 8 146.46 -110.41 -65.83
N ASN A 9 147.35 -109.49 -65.42
CA ASN A 9 147.03 -108.05 -65.36
C ASN A 9 147.02 -107.32 -66.73
N ILE A 10 147.71 -107.86 -67.75
CA ILE A 10 147.83 -107.21 -69.06
C ILE A 10 146.49 -107.28 -69.83
N ALA A 11 145.77 -108.40 -69.72
CA ALA A 11 144.46 -108.56 -70.34
C ALA A 11 143.42 -107.58 -69.78
N LEU A 12 143.46 -107.31 -68.47
CA LEU A 12 142.53 -106.37 -67.81
C LEU A 12 142.71 -104.93 -68.33
N LEU A 13 143.96 -104.48 -68.50
CA LEU A 13 144.29 -103.17 -69.05
C LEU A 13 143.84 -103.02 -70.51
N ALA A 14 143.99 -104.07 -71.33
CA ALA A 14 143.52 -104.06 -72.72
C ALA A 14 142.00 -103.91 -72.82
N VAL A 15 141.24 -104.64 -71.99
CA VAL A 15 139.77 -104.52 -71.92
C VAL A 15 139.35 -103.12 -71.46
N PHE A 16 140.04 -102.54 -70.47
CA PHE A 16 139.72 -101.19 -69.98
C PHE A 16 140.00 -100.10 -71.02
N ALA A 17 141.07 -100.24 -71.81
CA ALA A 17 141.38 -99.33 -72.91
C ALA A 17 140.31 -99.36 -74.01
N VAL A 18 139.85 -100.55 -74.41
CA VAL A 18 138.76 -100.70 -75.39
C VAL A 18 137.45 -100.10 -74.86
N ALA A 19 137.11 -100.36 -73.59
CA ALA A 19 135.92 -99.76 -72.95
C ALA A 19 135.97 -98.23 -72.94
N LEU A 20 137.13 -97.63 -72.65
CA LEU A 20 137.32 -96.17 -72.66
C LEU A 20 137.11 -95.58 -74.07
N VAL A 21 137.62 -96.23 -75.11
CA VAL A 21 137.41 -95.81 -76.50
C VAL A 21 135.92 -95.89 -76.89
N VAL A 22 135.21 -96.95 -76.51
CA VAL A 22 133.76 -97.08 -76.75
C VAL A 22 132.98 -95.95 -76.05
N VAL A 23 133.33 -95.60 -74.81
CA VAL A 23 132.71 -94.46 -74.10
C VAL A 23 133.00 -93.14 -74.81
N ILE A 24 134.25 -92.86 -75.20
CA ILE A 24 134.60 -91.60 -75.89
C ILE A 24 133.89 -91.48 -77.24
N VAL A 25 133.86 -92.55 -78.04
CA VAL A 25 133.13 -92.58 -79.32
C VAL A 25 131.63 -92.43 -79.12
N GLY A 26 131.05 -93.07 -78.09
CA GLY A 26 129.65 -92.92 -77.72
C GLY A 26 129.30 -91.49 -77.28
N SER A 27 130.15 -90.84 -76.49
CA SER A 27 129.99 -89.44 -76.08
C SER A 27 130.10 -88.47 -77.26
N LEU A 28 131.03 -88.70 -78.20
CA LEU A 28 131.14 -87.92 -79.42
C LEU A 28 129.92 -88.12 -80.34
N PHE A 29 129.39 -89.35 -80.43
CA PHE A 29 128.20 -89.65 -81.22
C PHE A 29 126.94 -89.00 -80.62
N MET A 30 126.74 -89.06 -79.29
CA MET A 30 125.66 -88.32 -78.64
C MET A 30 125.83 -86.79 -78.72
N GLY A 31 127.07 -86.27 -78.62
CA GLY A 31 127.34 -84.84 -78.81
C GLY A 31 127.01 -84.36 -80.23
N GLY A 32 127.40 -85.13 -81.25
CA GLY A 32 127.06 -84.87 -82.65
C GLY A 32 125.55 -84.98 -82.93
N TRP A 33 124.89 -86.00 -82.38
CA TRP A 33 123.44 -86.16 -82.48
C TRP A 33 122.69 -85.00 -81.82
N PHE A 34 123.09 -84.59 -80.61
CA PHE A 34 122.50 -83.45 -79.91
C PHE A 34 122.68 -82.12 -80.67
N LEU A 35 123.83 -81.90 -81.31
CA LEU A 35 124.02 -80.73 -82.19
C LEU A 35 123.18 -80.80 -83.47
N SER A 36 123.02 -81.99 -84.06
CA SER A 36 122.17 -82.23 -85.23
C SER A 36 120.69 -81.95 -84.92
N GLU A 37 120.18 -82.45 -83.79
CA GLU A 37 118.79 -82.22 -83.40
C GLU A 37 118.52 -80.77 -82.95
N ARG A 38 119.51 -80.10 -82.36
CA ARG A 38 119.45 -78.65 -82.06
C ARG A 38 119.31 -77.78 -83.32
N LEU A 39 119.76 -78.26 -84.49
CA LEU A 39 119.60 -77.60 -85.79
C LEU A 39 118.27 -77.94 -86.50
N ARG A 40 117.38 -78.74 -85.87
CA ARG A 40 116.09 -79.16 -86.44
C ARG A 40 114.86 -78.66 -85.68
N LEU A 41 115.05 -77.86 -84.63
CA LEU A 41 113.97 -77.27 -83.85
C LEU A 41 113.47 -75.95 -84.50
N PRO A 42 112.14 -75.74 -84.64
CA PRO A 42 111.59 -74.48 -85.16
C PRO A 42 111.92 -73.24 -84.30
N ASP A 43 111.84 -72.06 -84.91
CA ASP A 43 112.32 -70.77 -84.37
C ASP A 43 111.64 -70.24 -83.07
N ALA A 44 110.74 -71.00 -82.47
CA ALA A 44 109.92 -70.61 -81.31
C ALA A 44 110.66 -70.57 -79.95
N VAL A 45 112.01 -70.64 -79.94
CA VAL A 45 112.83 -70.70 -78.71
C VAL A 45 113.84 -69.53 -78.62
N ARG A 46 113.59 -68.42 -79.32
CA ARG A 46 114.40 -67.18 -79.22
C ARG A 46 113.91 -66.27 -78.09
N PHE A 47 114.12 -66.69 -76.83
CA PHE A 47 113.82 -65.89 -75.64
C PHE A 47 114.72 -64.64 -75.56
N TYR A 48 114.28 -63.52 -76.12
CA TYR A 48 115.01 -62.24 -76.06
C TYR A 48 114.13 -60.97 -75.96
N ASN A 49 112.80 -61.09 -75.82
CA ASN A 49 111.89 -59.93 -75.80
C ASN A 49 110.65 -60.04 -74.86
N LEU A 50 110.50 -61.13 -74.12
CA LEU A 50 109.28 -61.39 -73.31
C LEU A 50 109.15 -60.47 -72.09
N GLU A 51 110.26 -60.10 -71.44
CA GLU A 51 110.25 -59.11 -70.34
C GLU A 51 109.80 -57.72 -70.82
N GLY A 52 110.09 -57.37 -72.07
CA GLY A 52 109.67 -56.10 -72.68
C GLY A 52 108.16 -56.02 -72.88
N GLU A 53 107.53 -57.07 -73.40
CA GLU A 53 106.06 -57.10 -73.56
C GLU A 53 105.31 -57.22 -72.23
N ILE A 54 105.85 -57.95 -71.25
CA ILE A 54 105.26 -58.05 -69.91
C ILE A 54 105.35 -56.68 -69.21
N GLY A 55 106.53 -56.06 -69.15
CA GLY A 55 106.71 -54.74 -68.56
C GLY A 55 105.89 -53.64 -69.25
N ALA A 56 105.72 -53.72 -70.57
CA ALA A 56 104.84 -52.81 -71.31
C ALA A 56 103.35 -53.00 -70.95
N ARG A 57 102.89 -54.25 -70.75
CA ARG A 57 101.51 -54.53 -70.33
C ARG A 57 101.25 -54.20 -68.86
N GLU A 58 102.21 -54.44 -67.97
CA GLU A 58 102.13 -54.05 -66.56
C GLU A 58 102.14 -52.53 -66.41
N GLY A 59 103.00 -51.82 -67.18
CA GLY A 59 102.97 -50.37 -67.26
C GLY A 59 101.64 -49.82 -67.77
N TYR A 60 101.07 -50.42 -68.83
CA TYR A 60 99.76 -50.03 -69.36
C TYR A 60 98.61 -50.32 -68.38
N ALA A 61 98.66 -51.45 -67.65
CA ALA A 61 97.70 -51.78 -66.61
C ALA A 61 97.78 -50.81 -65.42
N SER A 62 98.99 -50.47 -64.98
CA SER A 62 99.22 -49.49 -63.91
C SER A 62 98.73 -48.09 -64.30
N GLU A 63 98.98 -47.67 -65.55
CA GLU A 63 98.47 -46.40 -66.09
C GLU A 63 96.93 -46.42 -66.22
N LEU A 64 96.32 -47.55 -66.60
CA LEU A 64 94.87 -47.70 -66.65
C LEU A 64 94.24 -47.68 -65.24
N GLU A 65 94.88 -48.29 -64.24
CA GLU A 65 94.49 -48.16 -62.83
C GLU A 65 94.63 -46.73 -62.31
N ARG A 66 95.68 -46.01 -62.73
CA ARG A 66 95.89 -44.60 -62.39
C ARG A 66 94.76 -43.74 -62.95
N GLN A 67 94.42 -43.92 -64.22
CA GLN A 67 93.30 -43.25 -64.89
C GLN A 67 91.94 -43.64 -64.29
N ASN A 68 91.74 -44.91 -63.89
CA ASN A 68 90.51 -45.33 -63.22
C ASN A 68 90.39 -44.75 -61.80
N ARG A 69 91.49 -44.61 -61.06
CA ARG A 69 91.52 -43.90 -59.78
C ARG A 69 91.23 -42.40 -59.94
N GLU A 70 91.81 -41.75 -60.95
CA GLU A 70 91.46 -40.35 -61.29
C GLU A 70 90.00 -40.19 -61.69
N ARG A 71 89.43 -41.12 -62.45
CA ARG A 71 88.00 -41.11 -62.84
C ARG A 71 87.09 -41.36 -61.65
N ALA A 72 87.44 -42.27 -60.74
CA ALA A 72 86.69 -42.53 -59.52
C ALA A 72 86.71 -41.32 -58.57
N ALA A 73 87.86 -40.64 -58.43
CA ALA A 73 87.96 -39.39 -57.69
C ALA A 73 87.05 -38.30 -58.29
N LYS A 74 87.12 -38.09 -59.61
CA LYS A 74 86.26 -37.13 -60.34
C LYS A 74 84.78 -37.48 -60.29
N LEU A 75 84.41 -38.77 -60.22
CA LEU A 75 83.03 -39.17 -59.92
C LEU A 75 82.65 -38.76 -58.51
N SER A 76 83.47 -39.06 -57.50
CA SER A 76 83.19 -38.68 -56.11
C SER A 76 83.12 -37.16 -55.90
N GLU A 77 83.93 -36.37 -56.62
CA GLU A 77 83.86 -34.90 -56.63
C GLU A 77 82.54 -34.42 -57.24
N ARG A 78 82.12 -35.01 -58.37
CA ARG A 78 80.86 -34.69 -59.04
C ARG A 78 79.65 -35.10 -58.20
N ASP A 79 79.65 -36.30 -57.65
CA ASP A 79 78.55 -36.84 -56.84
C ASP A 79 78.40 -36.05 -55.52
N HIS A 80 79.50 -35.50 -54.98
CA HIS A 80 79.47 -34.53 -53.88
C HIS A 80 78.87 -33.19 -54.31
N ALA A 81 79.26 -32.65 -55.48
CA ALA A 81 78.69 -31.43 -56.03
C ALA A 81 77.20 -31.55 -56.41
N GLU A 82 76.77 -32.71 -56.92
CA GLU A 82 75.35 -33.02 -57.18
C GLU A 82 74.55 -33.10 -55.85
N ALA A 83 75.15 -33.59 -54.77
CA ALA A 83 74.56 -33.57 -53.44
C ALA A 83 74.47 -32.15 -52.84
N GLU A 84 75.52 -31.33 -52.99
CA GLU A 84 75.48 -29.91 -52.60
C GLU A 84 74.44 -29.13 -53.40
N GLU A 85 74.37 -29.32 -54.74
CA GLU A 85 73.36 -28.66 -55.56
C GLU A 85 71.94 -29.07 -55.15
N SER A 86 71.70 -30.35 -54.84
CA SER A 86 70.40 -30.82 -54.34
C SER A 86 70.05 -30.19 -52.98
N TYR A 87 71.03 -30.04 -52.09
CA TYR A 87 70.84 -29.38 -50.79
C TYR A 87 70.49 -27.90 -50.96
N TRP A 88 71.25 -27.17 -51.79
CA TRP A 88 70.98 -25.76 -52.07
C TRP A 88 69.64 -25.53 -52.78
N ARG A 89 69.25 -26.40 -53.73
CA ARG A 89 67.91 -26.35 -54.35
C ARG A 89 66.80 -26.54 -53.31
N SER A 90 66.91 -27.55 -52.45
CA SER A 90 65.90 -27.81 -51.41
C SER A 90 65.77 -26.64 -50.42
N LEU A 91 66.88 -25.99 -50.06
CA LEU A 91 66.88 -24.81 -49.20
C LEU A 91 66.32 -23.56 -49.88
N VAL A 92 66.54 -23.40 -51.19
CA VAL A 92 65.92 -22.34 -52.00
C VAL A 92 64.41 -22.56 -52.15
N GLU A 93 63.95 -23.80 -52.34
CA GLU A 93 62.52 -24.10 -52.39
C GLU A 93 61.83 -23.88 -51.03
N SER A 94 62.44 -24.29 -49.91
CA SER A 94 61.86 -24.07 -48.58
C SER A 94 61.78 -22.58 -48.21
N THR A 95 62.87 -21.83 -48.42
CA THR A 95 62.90 -20.37 -48.14
C THR A 95 62.01 -19.57 -49.10
N LYS A 96 61.79 -20.05 -50.33
CA LYS A 96 60.79 -19.48 -51.25
C LYS A 96 59.36 -19.70 -50.73
N ALA A 97 59.03 -20.88 -50.23
CA ALA A 97 57.71 -21.16 -49.63
C ALA A 97 57.47 -20.36 -48.33
N GLU A 98 58.50 -20.19 -47.49
CA GLU A 98 58.47 -19.27 -46.34
C GLU A 98 58.23 -17.82 -46.79
N TYR A 99 58.88 -17.36 -47.86
CA TYR A 99 58.68 -16.01 -48.39
C TYR A 99 57.28 -15.81 -49.01
N GLU A 100 56.73 -16.83 -49.68
CA GLU A 100 55.39 -16.79 -50.26
C GLU A 100 54.30 -16.75 -49.17
N SER A 101 54.41 -17.60 -48.12
CA SER A 101 53.48 -17.55 -46.98
C SER A 101 53.57 -16.25 -46.16
N LEU A 102 54.77 -15.68 -46.00
CA LEU A 102 54.95 -14.32 -45.45
C LEU A 102 54.34 -13.23 -46.33
N GLY A 103 54.24 -13.46 -47.65
CA GLY A 103 53.52 -12.60 -48.58
C GLY A 103 52.00 -12.64 -48.39
N GLU A 104 51.43 -13.83 -48.19
CA GLU A 104 50.00 -14.03 -47.90
C GLU A 104 49.61 -13.40 -46.55
N GLN A 105 50.37 -13.66 -45.48
CA GLN A 105 50.14 -13.05 -44.16
C GLN A 105 50.17 -11.52 -44.20
N ARG A 106 51.06 -10.92 -45.02
CA ARG A 106 51.08 -9.47 -45.23
C ARG A 106 49.82 -8.94 -45.91
N GLN A 107 49.23 -9.69 -46.83
CA GLN A 107 47.97 -9.28 -47.48
C GLN A 107 46.77 -9.39 -46.53
N GLU A 108 46.74 -10.39 -45.64
CA GLU A 108 45.72 -10.48 -44.59
C GLU A 108 45.83 -9.32 -43.59
N ILE A 109 47.05 -9.02 -43.12
CA ILE A 109 47.30 -7.87 -42.23
C ILE A 109 46.86 -6.55 -42.86
N GLU A 110 47.11 -6.34 -44.16
CA GLU A 110 46.73 -5.09 -44.82
C GLU A 110 45.21 -4.97 -45.04
N LYS A 111 44.49 -6.08 -45.29
CA LYS A 111 43.02 -6.10 -45.29
C LYS A 111 42.45 -5.76 -43.91
N PHE A 112 42.95 -6.39 -42.85
CA PHE A 112 42.52 -6.08 -41.48
C PHE A 112 42.80 -4.62 -41.09
N ARG A 113 43.86 -4.00 -41.63
CA ARG A 113 44.15 -2.56 -41.44
C ARG A 113 43.16 -1.65 -42.18
N GLU A 114 42.67 -2.07 -43.34
CA GLU A 114 41.66 -1.34 -44.10
C GLU A 114 40.27 -1.46 -43.45
N GLU A 115 39.88 -2.67 -43.04
CA GLU A 115 38.67 -2.90 -42.22
C GLU A 115 38.69 -2.10 -40.91
N TYR A 116 39.81 -2.11 -40.19
CA TYR A 116 39.98 -1.32 -38.96
C TYR A 116 39.91 0.19 -39.20
N ARG A 117 40.47 0.69 -40.30
CA ARG A 117 40.38 2.11 -40.68
C ARG A 117 38.94 2.52 -40.91
N ASN A 118 38.20 1.75 -41.70
CA ASN A 118 36.79 2.02 -41.99
C ASN A 118 35.94 2.01 -40.70
N ALA A 119 36.19 1.05 -39.81
CA ALA A 119 35.51 0.99 -38.50
C ALA A 119 35.81 2.20 -37.59
N VAL A 120 37.01 2.80 -37.68
CA VAL A 120 37.35 4.03 -36.96
C VAL A 120 36.68 5.25 -37.59
N GLU A 121 36.54 5.31 -38.92
CA GLU A 121 35.81 6.38 -39.62
C GLU A 121 34.30 6.32 -39.33
N ASP A 122 33.69 5.13 -39.36
CA ASP A 122 32.29 4.91 -38.95
C ASP A 122 32.05 5.30 -37.48
N LEU A 123 32.97 4.95 -36.57
CA LEU A 123 32.86 5.31 -35.16
C LEU A 123 32.96 6.83 -34.96
N GLY A 124 33.86 7.51 -35.66
CA GLY A 124 33.96 8.97 -35.66
C GLY A 124 32.71 9.67 -36.20
N ALA A 125 32.05 9.10 -37.22
CA ALA A 125 30.77 9.58 -37.71
C ALA A 125 29.66 9.44 -36.63
N LYS A 126 29.62 8.31 -35.91
CA LYS A 126 28.68 8.10 -34.80
C LYS A 126 28.95 8.95 -33.56
N GLU A 127 30.20 9.29 -33.27
CA GLU A 127 30.53 10.30 -32.26
C GLU A 127 30.03 11.70 -32.68
N GLY A 128 30.05 12.00 -33.98
CA GLY A 128 29.44 13.21 -34.55
C GLY A 128 27.93 13.27 -34.33
N GLU A 129 27.19 12.26 -34.79
CA GLU A 129 25.74 12.14 -34.59
C GLU A 129 25.35 12.23 -33.09
N LEU A 130 26.10 11.54 -32.22
CA LEU A 130 25.87 11.56 -30.78
C LEU A 130 26.12 12.94 -30.15
N ARG A 131 27.05 13.73 -30.70
CA ARG A 131 27.34 15.09 -30.24
C ARG A 131 26.25 16.08 -30.67
N GLU A 132 25.72 15.94 -31.88
CA GLU A 132 24.60 16.74 -32.38
C GLU A 132 23.33 16.47 -31.56
N ALA A 133 22.97 15.19 -31.37
CA ALA A 133 21.84 14.78 -30.54
C ALA A 133 21.94 15.21 -29.06
N ARG A 134 23.16 15.35 -28.51
CA ARG A 134 23.37 15.94 -27.17
C ARG A 134 23.09 17.44 -27.15
N SER A 135 23.51 18.17 -28.18
CA SER A 135 23.21 19.61 -28.29
C SER A 135 21.70 19.87 -28.41
N GLU A 136 20.97 19.03 -29.18
CA GLU A 136 19.51 19.10 -29.24
C GLU A 136 18.85 18.77 -27.90
N LEU A 137 19.41 17.81 -27.13
CA LEU A 137 18.91 17.46 -25.81
C LEU A 137 19.11 18.60 -24.80
N GLU A 138 20.27 19.26 -24.80
CA GLU A 138 20.58 20.43 -23.96
C GLU A 138 19.62 21.60 -24.27
N ASP A 139 19.37 21.91 -25.56
CA ASP A 139 18.39 22.92 -25.97
C ASP A 139 16.95 22.56 -25.55
N VAL A 140 16.57 21.28 -25.61
CA VAL A 140 15.26 20.79 -25.14
C VAL A 140 15.14 20.85 -23.62
N GLN A 141 16.20 20.54 -22.88
CA GLN A 141 16.25 20.65 -21.42
C GLN A 141 16.10 22.10 -20.95
N GLY A 142 16.88 23.04 -21.51
CA GLY A 142 16.75 24.46 -21.17
C GLY A 142 15.36 25.05 -21.51
N ARG A 143 14.69 24.52 -22.55
CA ARG A 143 13.29 24.85 -22.85
C ARG A 143 12.28 24.22 -21.89
N ARG A 144 12.61 23.08 -21.27
CA ARG A 144 11.79 22.42 -20.25
C ARG A 144 11.87 23.21 -18.93
N GLU A 145 13.08 23.56 -18.49
CA GLU A 145 13.33 24.37 -17.30
C GLU A 145 12.61 25.74 -17.37
N GLN A 146 12.64 26.40 -18.52
CA GLN A 146 11.90 27.65 -18.75
C GLN A 146 10.37 27.47 -18.67
N ALA A 147 9.85 26.30 -19.03
CA ALA A 147 8.42 25.99 -18.91
C ALA A 147 8.03 25.60 -17.47
N GLU A 148 8.93 24.92 -16.75
CA GLU A 148 8.77 24.54 -15.34
C GLU A 148 8.75 25.79 -14.44
N ALA A 149 9.74 26.68 -14.56
CA ALA A 149 9.75 27.96 -13.84
C ALA A 149 8.56 28.88 -14.20
N ALA A 150 8.05 28.79 -15.44
CA ALA A 150 6.83 29.51 -15.83
C ALA A 150 5.56 28.91 -15.22
N ALA A 151 5.51 27.58 -15.00
CA ALA A 151 4.42 26.89 -14.33
C ALA A 151 4.41 27.20 -12.82
N GLU A 152 5.57 27.15 -12.14
CA GLU A 152 5.72 27.57 -10.74
C GLU A 152 5.27 29.04 -10.54
N SER A 153 5.64 29.93 -11.47
CA SER A 153 5.19 31.32 -11.45
C SER A 153 3.69 31.49 -11.75
N ALA A 154 3.01 30.49 -12.30
CA ALA A 154 1.55 30.49 -12.47
C ALA A 154 0.84 29.86 -11.26
N GLU A 155 1.43 28.84 -10.64
CA GLU A 155 0.90 28.15 -9.46
C GLU A 155 0.97 29.05 -8.21
N THR A 156 2.08 29.76 -7.99
CA THR A 156 2.19 30.77 -6.93
C THR A 156 1.11 31.86 -7.05
N LYS A 157 0.92 32.44 -8.25
CA LYS A 157 -0.16 33.42 -8.52
C LYS A 157 -1.56 32.83 -8.36
N ARG A 158 -1.73 31.52 -8.58
CA ARG A 158 -3.00 30.83 -8.35
C ARG A 158 -3.27 30.68 -6.86
N ALA A 159 -2.28 30.29 -6.05
CA ALA A 159 -2.40 30.22 -4.59
C ALA A 159 -2.65 31.61 -3.96
N GLU A 160 -2.01 32.67 -4.47
CA GLU A 160 -2.34 34.06 -4.11
C GLU A 160 -3.81 34.39 -4.43
N ALA A 161 -4.30 34.06 -5.63
CA ALA A 161 -5.68 34.31 -6.03
C ALA A 161 -6.71 33.47 -5.23
N GLU A 162 -6.36 32.23 -4.88
CA GLU A 162 -7.21 31.30 -4.11
C GLU A 162 -7.31 31.74 -2.65
N SER A 163 -6.20 32.10 -2.00
CA SER A 163 -6.22 32.70 -0.65
C SER A 163 -6.93 34.07 -0.60
N ALA A 164 -6.84 34.87 -1.66
CA ALA A 164 -7.62 36.10 -1.80
C ALA A 164 -9.13 35.82 -1.94
N ALA A 165 -9.52 34.77 -2.68
CA ALA A 165 -10.91 34.33 -2.79
C ALA A 165 -11.46 33.83 -1.44
N GLU A 166 -10.69 33.05 -0.67
CA GLU A 166 -11.05 32.63 0.69
C GLU A 166 -11.18 33.81 1.67
N ALA A 167 -10.38 34.87 1.49
CA ALA A 167 -10.49 36.08 2.31
C ALA A 167 -11.76 36.88 1.97
N VAL A 168 -12.13 36.97 0.69
CA VAL A 168 -13.38 37.58 0.22
C VAL A 168 -14.60 36.77 0.70
N GLU A 169 -14.55 35.44 0.60
CA GLU A 169 -15.65 34.56 1.04
C GLU A 169 -15.85 34.60 2.55
N ARG A 170 -14.77 34.61 3.35
CA ARG A 170 -14.88 34.85 4.80
C ARG A 170 -15.50 36.22 5.11
N ARG A 171 -15.08 37.29 4.42
CA ARG A 171 -15.68 38.62 4.65
C ARG A 171 -17.14 38.70 4.17
N ARG A 172 -17.54 37.88 3.18
CA ARG A 172 -18.95 37.72 2.79
C ARG A 172 -19.76 37.06 3.90
N GLN A 173 -19.25 35.97 4.49
CA GLN A 173 -19.92 35.28 5.60
C GLN A 173 -20.02 36.17 6.86
N GLU A 174 -18.96 36.90 7.22
CA GLU A 174 -19.00 37.91 8.28
C GLU A 174 -20.09 38.98 8.04
N LEU A 175 -20.26 39.43 6.80
CA LEU A 175 -21.29 40.41 6.43
C LEU A 175 -22.71 39.81 6.42
N GLU A 176 -22.86 38.53 6.06
CA GLU A 176 -24.14 37.82 6.12
C GLU A 176 -24.58 37.54 7.57
N ASP A 177 -23.63 37.23 8.47
CA ASP A 177 -23.87 37.15 9.92
C ASP A 177 -24.18 38.53 10.55
N GLU A 178 -23.45 39.59 10.17
CA GLU A 178 -23.76 40.97 10.55
C GLU A 178 -25.19 41.34 10.09
N GLU A 179 -25.56 41.06 8.83
CA GLU A 179 -26.90 41.34 8.31
C GLU A 179 -27.99 40.52 9.04
N GLY A 180 -27.74 39.24 9.32
CA GLY A 180 -28.63 38.40 10.12
C GLY A 180 -28.88 38.97 11.52
N SER A 181 -27.82 39.45 12.18
CA SER A 181 -27.92 40.13 13.47
C SER A 181 -28.75 41.42 13.40
N TRP A 182 -28.53 42.24 12.37
CA TRP A 182 -29.32 43.46 12.15
C TRP A 182 -30.78 43.16 11.81
N ARG A 183 -31.08 42.12 11.02
CA ARG A 183 -32.45 41.67 10.71
C ARG A 183 -33.19 41.25 11.98
N GLY A 184 -32.62 40.35 12.79
CA GLY A 184 -33.25 39.92 14.04
C GLY A 184 -33.45 41.07 15.03
N ARG A 185 -32.53 42.05 15.05
CA ARG A 185 -32.67 43.28 15.85
C ARG A 185 -33.76 44.21 15.32
N ILE A 186 -33.98 44.26 14.01
CA ILE A 186 -35.09 45.00 13.39
C ILE A 186 -36.43 44.31 13.67
N GLU A 187 -36.50 42.98 13.59
CA GLU A 187 -37.71 42.23 13.94
C GLU A 187 -38.10 42.42 15.41
N GLY A 188 -37.12 42.38 16.34
CA GLY A 188 -37.34 42.70 17.75
C GLY A 188 -37.89 44.12 17.96
N LEU A 189 -37.32 45.13 17.28
CA LEU A 189 -37.80 46.51 17.35
C LEU A 189 -39.19 46.71 16.70
N ILE A 190 -39.54 45.91 15.70
CA ILE A 190 -40.88 45.89 15.11
C ILE A 190 -41.87 45.29 16.12
N GLN A 191 -41.52 44.18 16.78
CA GLN A 191 -42.37 43.57 17.80
C GLN A 191 -42.57 44.51 19.01
N GLU A 192 -41.51 45.13 19.54
CA GLU A 192 -41.61 46.15 20.59
C GLU A 192 -42.52 47.32 20.17
N ALA A 193 -42.44 47.76 18.91
CA ALA A 193 -43.27 48.83 18.38
C ALA A 193 -44.75 48.42 18.23
N ASP A 194 -45.04 47.18 17.85
CA ASP A 194 -46.41 46.67 17.73
C ASP A 194 -47.04 46.33 19.10
N GLU A 195 -46.26 45.82 20.06
CA GLU A 195 -46.70 45.70 21.46
C GLU A 195 -47.01 47.10 22.06
N ALA A 196 -46.16 48.09 21.82
CA ALA A 196 -46.42 49.47 22.23
C ALA A 196 -47.64 50.09 21.53
N ARG A 197 -47.88 49.79 20.24
CA ARG A 197 -49.10 50.20 19.51
C ARG A 197 -50.35 49.56 20.11
N HIS A 198 -50.31 48.28 20.46
CA HIS A 198 -51.41 47.59 21.11
C HIS A 198 -51.73 48.20 22.49
N ALA A 199 -50.73 48.44 23.33
CA ALA A 199 -50.91 49.10 24.62
C ALA A 199 -51.49 50.53 24.48
N VAL A 200 -51.06 51.30 23.48
CA VAL A 200 -51.62 52.63 23.17
C VAL A 200 -53.06 52.55 22.64
N ALA A 201 -53.40 51.51 21.86
CA ALA A 201 -54.77 51.29 21.39
C ALA A 201 -55.72 50.90 22.52
N GLU A 202 -55.28 50.02 23.43
CA GLU A 202 -56.03 49.61 24.62
C GLU A 202 -56.25 50.78 25.59
N ALA A 203 -55.20 51.57 25.88
CA ALA A 203 -55.30 52.77 26.71
C ALA A 203 -56.22 53.85 26.08
N ARG A 204 -56.29 53.95 24.75
CA ARG A 204 -57.26 54.81 24.06
C ARG A 204 -58.68 54.28 24.20
N ALA A 205 -58.91 52.98 24.00
CA ALA A 205 -60.23 52.38 24.18
C ALA A 205 -60.75 52.55 25.62
N GLU A 206 -59.89 52.41 26.63
CA GLU A 206 -60.25 52.67 28.02
C GLU A 206 -60.55 54.16 28.29
N ALA A 207 -59.81 55.07 27.66
CA ALA A 207 -60.06 56.51 27.74
C ALA A 207 -61.39 56.92 27.06
N ASP A 208 -61.70 56.37 25.89
CA ASP A 208 -62.96 56.64 25.17
C ASP A 208 -64.16 56.00 25.88
N ALA A 209 -63.99 54.86 26.56
CA ALA A 209 -64.99 54.26 27.44
C ALA A 209 -65.26 55.13 28.67
N LYS A 210 -64.20 55.62 29.34
CA LYS A 210 -64.34 56.57 30.47
C LYS A 210 -64.96 57.90 30.04
N ARG A 211 -64.68 58.36 28.81
CA ARG A 211 -65.27 59.56 28.23
C ARG A 211 -66.75 59.41 27.91
N THR A 212 -67.16 58.28 27.34
CA THR A 212 -68.59 58.02 27.07
C THR A 212 -69.42 57.83 28.34
N GLU A 213 -68.86 57.23 29.41
CA GLU A 213 -69.53 57.23 30.72
C GLU A 213 -69.55 58.64 31.36
N LEU A 214 -68.51 59.45 31.21
CA LEU A 214 -68.53 60.85 31.66
C LEU A 214 -69.60 61.67 30.93
N ASP A 215 -69.71 61.53 29.60
CA ASP A 215 -70.77 62.20 28.81
C ASP A 215 -72.16 61.70 29.23
N ARG A 216 -72.32 60.41 29.57
CA ARG A 216 -73.57 59.85 30.12
C ARG A 216 -73.91 60.41 31.50
N LEU A 217 -72.93 60.58 32.38
CA LEU A 217 -73.09 61.20 33.69
C LEU A 217 -73.43 62.69 33.58
N LEU A 218 -72.84 63.41 32.63
CA LEU A 218 -73.18 64.81 32.34
C LEU A 218 -74.62 64.96 31.79
N GLN A 219 -75.07 64.03 30.94
CA GLN A 219 -76.49 63.98 30.53
C GLN A 219 -77.43 63.70 31.71
N GLN A 220 -77.06 62.82 32.64
CA GLN A 220 -77.83 62.60 33.86
C GLN A 220 -77.84 63.83 34.76
N GLU A 221 -76.71 64.53 34.95
CA GLU A 221 -76.65 65.77 35.73
C GLU A 221 -77.52 66.87 35.11
N ALA A 222 -77.54 67.00 33.77
CA ALA A 222 -78.42 67.92 33.06
C ALA A 222 -79.90 67.56 33.28
N GLY A 223 -80.26 66.28 33.15
CA GLY A 223 -81.63 65.79 33.41
C GLY A 223 -82.06 66.00 34.86
N PHE A 224 -81.17 65.78 35.83
CA PHE A 224 -81.46 66.06 37.25
C PHE A 224 -81.61 67.56 37.53
N LYS A 225 -80.87 68.44 36.83
CA LYS A 225 -81.05 69.90 36.90
C LYS A 225 -82.39 70.35 36.31
N GLU A 226 -82.83 69.77 35.20
CA GLU A 226 -84.14 70.04 34.60
C GLU A 226 -85.29 69.53 35.49
N GLN A 227 -85.14 68.35 36.09
CA GLN A 227 -86.06 67.83 37.10
C GLN A 227 -86.09 68.71 38.36
N LEU A 228 -84.94 69.21 38.84
CA LEU A 228 -84.86 70.15 39.95
C LEU A 228 -85.59 71.46 39.62
N ALA A 229 -85.33 72.09 38.48
CA ALA A 229 -86.03 73.30 38.06
C ALA A 229 -87.55 73.09 37.93
N THR A 230 -87.97 71.91 37.44
CA THR A 230 -89.38 71.52 37.36
C THR A 230 -90.00 71.34 38.76
N LEU A 231 -89.29 70.69 39.69
CA LEU A 231 -89.71 70.53 41.08
C LEU A 231 -89.74 71.86 41.84
N GLU A 232 -88.79 72.76 41.61
CA GLU A 232 -88.78 74.11 42.17
C GLU A 232 -89.97 74.93 41.66
N HIS A 233 -90.30 74.83 40.37
CA HIS A 233 -91.49 75.46 39.81
C HIS A 233 -92.79 74.85 40.38
N GLN A 234 -92.85 73.52 40.55
CA GLN A 234 -93.99 72.85 41.21
C GLN A 234 -94.11 73.24 42.68
N ILE A 235 -93.01 73.40 43.42
CA ILE A 235 -92.99 73.88 44.81
C ILE A 235 -93.42 75.35 44.88
N ALA A 236 -93.03 76.20 43.92
CA ALA A 236 -93.48 77.58 43.82
C ALA A 236 -95.01 77.65 43.55
N ALA A 237 -95.51 76.87 42.59
CA ALA A 237 -96.93 76.78 42.29
C ALA A 237 -97.73 76.22 43.49
N ALA A 238 -97.25 75.17 44.15
CA ALA A 238 -97.87 74.61 45.34
C ALA A 238 -97.88 75.59 46.53
N ARG A 239 -96.85 76.45 46.66
CA ARG A 239 -96.84 77.54 47.67
C ARG A 239 -97.88 78.62 47.35
N GLU A 240 -98.07 78.96 46.07
CA GLU A 240 -99.14 79.88 45.66
C GLU A 240 -100.53 79.28 45.91
N GLU A 241 -100.71 77.99 45.58
CA GLU A 241 -101.94 77.24 45.80
C GLU A 241 -102.27 77.12 47.31
N ILE A 242 -101.26 76.85 48.15
CA ILE A 242 -101.39 76.89 49.62
C ILE A 242 -101.76 78.31 50.08
N GLY A 243 -101.17 79.35 49.52
CA GLY A 243 -101.53 80.75 49.84
C GLY A 243 -102.98 81.09 49.48
N ARG A 244 -103.49 80.57 48.35
CA ARG A 244 -104.92 80.67 47.98
C ARG A 244 -105.80 79.89 48.98
N LEU A 245 -105.44 78.64 49.28
CA LEU A 245 -106.18 77.78 50.23
C LEU A 245 -106.16 78.31 51.68
N GLU A 246 -105.13 79.04 52.11
CA GLU A 246 -105.13 79.74 53.40
C GLU A 246 -106.02 81.00 53.40
N GLY A 247 -106.22 81.63 52.24
CA GLY A 247 -107.26 82.64 52.03
C GLY A 247 -108.66 82.04 52.13
N ASP A 248 -108.93 81.00 51.34
CA ASP A 248 -110.21 80.29 51.34
C ASP A 248 -110.55 79.69 52.71
N ARG A 249 -109.54 79.25 53.47
CA ARG A 249 -109.71 78.75 54.84
C ARG A 249 -110.23 79.81 55.81
N LYS A 250 -109.85 81.10 55.66
CA LYS A 250 -110.43 82.18 56.49
C LYS A 250 -111.90 82.37 56.19
N VAL A 251 -112.28 82.40 54.91
CA VAL A 251 -113.69 82.46 54.48
C VAL A 251 -114.46 81.22 54.98
N ALA A 252 -113.85 80.04 54.94
CA ALA A 252 -114.44 78.81 55.47
C ALA A 252 -114.57 78.80 57.00
N ASP A 253 -113.73 79.53 57.74
CA ASP A 253 -113.86 79.71 59.20
C ASP A 253 -114.97 80.72 59.57
N GLU A 254 -115.24 81.72 58.73
CA GLU A 254 -116.43 82.59 58.85
C GLU A 254 -117.73 81.79 58.57
N VAL A 255 -117.77 81.03 57.47
CA VAL A 255 -118.92 80.16 57.13
C VAL A 255 -119.14 79.05 58.17
N ARG A 256 -118.14 78.68 58.98
CA ARG A 256 -118.28 77.69 60.07
C ARG A 256 -119.09 78.20 61.26
N GLU A 257 -119.18 79.51 61.49
CA GLU A 257 -120.10 80.08 62.49
C GLU A 257 -121.55 79.96 62.01
N GLU A 258 -121.88 80.43 60.82
CA GLU A 258 -123.23 80.31 60.24
C GLU A 258 -123.70 78.84 60.15
N LEU A 259 -122.77 77.93 59.87
CA LEU A 259 -123.04 76.49 59.78
C LEU A 259 -123.13 75.78 61.15
N ARG A 260 -122.95 76.47 62.29
CA ARG A 260 -123.38 75.99 63.61
C ARG A 260 -124.88 76.19 63.80
N ASP A 261 -125.40 77.37 63.48
CA ASP A 261 -126.82 77.69 63.66
C ASP A 261 -127.72 76.86 62.74
N LEU A 262 -127.33 76.65 61.47
CA LEU A 262 -128.05 75.73 60.58
C LEU A 262 -127.94 74.25 61.00
N LYS A 263 -126.90 73.85 61.76
CA LYS A 263 -126.79 72.47 62.25
C LYS A 263 -127.80 72.13 63.34
N ALA A 264 -128.26 73.11 64.13
CA ALA A 264 -129.36 72.90 65.07
C ALA A 264 -130.64 72.47 64.33
N GLN A 265 -130.97 73.14 63.22
CA GLN A 265 -132.15 72.83 62.40
C GLN A 265 -132.04 71.50 61.63
N ARG A 266 -130.81 71.05 61.34
CA ARG A 266 -130.58 69.84 60.53
C ARG A 266 -130.54 68.53 61.34
N GLN A 267 -130.68 68.58 62.65
CA GLN A 267 -130.76 67.38 63.49
C GLN A 267 -132.17 66.78 63.45
N ASP A 268 -133.22 67.61 63.43
CA ASP A 268 -134.61 67.16 63.43
C ASP A 268 -134.98 66.40 62.14
N LEU A 269 -134.46 66.82 60.98
CA LEU A 269 -134.70 66.17 59.69
C LEU A 269 -133.92 64.85 59.50
N ARG A 270 -133.01 64.47 60.40
CA ARG A 270 -132.13 63.31 60.16
C ARG A 270 -132.79 61.96 60.47
N ASN A 271 -133.85 61.95 61.28
CA ASN A 271 -134.52 60.73 61.71
C ASN A 271 -135.31 60.03 60.58
N ASP A 272 -135.61 60.73 59.48
CA ASP A 272 -136.43 60.23 58.36
C ASP A 272 -135.65 59.43 57.30
N LEU A 273 -134.31 59.37 57.36
CA LEU A 273 -133.49 58.90 56.22
C LEU A 273 -132.96 57.46 56.33
N ASP A 274 -132.82 56.90 57.54
CA ASP A 274 -132.14 55.61 57.77
C ASP A 274 -132.94 54.37 57.26
N GLU A 275 -134.16 54.57 56.74
CA GLU A 275 -135.06 53.48 56.31
C GLU A 275 -134.64 52.77 54.99
N LYS A 276 -133.77 53.37 54.16
CA LYS A 276 -133.74 53.03 52.70
C LYS A 276 -132.47 52.41 52.11
N ASP A 277 -131.29 52.52 52.72
CA ASP A 277 -130.02 52.13 52.05
C ASP A 277 -129.65 50.63 52.13
N SER A 278 -130.41 49.82 52.85
CA SER A 278 -130.10 48.41 53.16
C SER A 278 -130.15 47.41 51.98
N ARG A 279 -130.24 47.88 50.73
CA ARG A 279 -130.64 47.06 49.56
C ARG A 279 -129.61 46.85 48.46
N ARG A 280 -128.41 47.48 48.51
CA ARG A 280 -127.47 47.51 47.36
C ARG A 280 -126.39 46.42 47.33
N SER A 281 -126.11 45.74 48.44
CA SER A 281 -124.82 45.06 48.69
C SER A 281 -124.67 43.60 48.17
N HIS A 282 -125.36 43.18 47.10
CA HIS A 282 -125.54 41.73 46.81
C HIS A 282 -125.02 41.19 45.45
N LEU A 283 -124.44 42.00 44.54
CA LEU A 283 -124.30 41.59 43.12
C LEU A 283 -122.87 41.40 42.55
N GLU A 284 -121.79 41.84 43.22
CA GLU A 284 -120.49 42.04 42.54
C GLU A 284 -119.40 40.97 42.82
N ALA A 285 -119.74 39.88 43.51
CA ALA A 285 -118.75 38.92 44.04
C ALA A 285 -118.65 37.58 43.26
N LYS A 286 -118.58 37.60 41.91
CA LYS A 286 -118.77 36.34 41.12
C LYS A 286 -117.98 36.15 39.81
N LEU A 287 -116.76 36.67 39.67
CA LEU A 287 -115.88 36.38 38.53
C LEU A 287 -114.41 36.20 38.95
N ALA A 288 -113.84 35.02 38.68
CA ALA A 288 -112.46 34.59 38.98
C ALA A 288 -112.06 33.42 38.04
N GLN A 289 -110.82 32.89 38.19
CA GLN A 289 -110.26 31.64 37.56
C GLN A 289 -109.83 31.72 36.07
N LEU A 290 -108.93 30.90 35.48
CA LEU A 290 -107.78 30.01 35.88
C LEU A 290 -106.84 29.87 34.62
N GLU A 291 -105.81 29.02 34.41
CA GLU A 291 -105.26 27.72 34.91
C GLU A 291 -103.70 27.66 34.67
N GLN A 292 -102.96 26.54 34.87
CA GLN A 292 -101.48 26.59 35.07
C GLN A 292 -100.60 25.33 34.73
N VAL A 293 -99.40 25.55 34.12
CA VAL A 293 -98.11 24.74 34.12
C VAL A 293 -97.99 23.40 33.30
N ILE A 294 -96.72 22.91 33.07
CA ILE A 294 -96.19 21.53 32.74
C ILE A 294 -95.91 21.17 31.23
N GLU A 295 -94.95 20.29 30.79
CA GLU A 295 -93.47 20.08 31.04
C GLU A 295 -92.81 19.00 30.08
N GLU A 296 -91.52 18.60 30.31
CA GLU A 296 -90.76 17.34 29.92
C GLU A 296 -89.93 17.10 28.60
N ARG A 297 -88.61 16.77 28.82
CA ARG A 297 -87.71 15.72 28.20
C ARG A 297 -87.10 15.79 26.75
N SER A 298 -86.19 14.84 26.41
CA SER A 298 -84.98 15.00 25.52
C SER A 298 -84.39 13.74 24.81
N GLN A 299 -83.68 13.87 23.66
CA GLN A 299 -82.99 12.81 22.82
C GLN A 299 -81.99 13.46 21.77
N GLU A 300 -81.02 12.85 21.02
CA GLU A 300 -80.38 11.50 20.92
C GLU A 300 -78.91 11.45 20.32
N VAL A 301 -78.60 10.72 19.21
CA VAL A 301 -77.28 10.13 18.71
C VAL A 301 -77.29 9.96 17.14
N PRO A 302 -76.28 9.56 16.26
CA PRO A 302 -74.86 9.03 16.31
C PRO A 302 -73.79 9.67 15.31
N ALA A 303 -72.58 9.05 15.13
CA ALA A 303 -71.63 9.18 13.97
C ALA A 303 -70.68 7.95 13.76
N GLY A 304 -70.07 7.71 12.57
CA GLY A 304 -69.10 6.59 12.33
C GLY A 304 -68.59 6.31 10.88
N ALA A 305 -67.87 5.16 10.69
CA ALA A 305 -67.28 4.55 9.44
C ALA A 305 -66.02 5.26 8.83
N THR A 306 -65.16 4.68 7.95
CA THR A 306 -65.18 3.46 7.06
C THR A 306 -63.75 2.85 6.83
N GLN A 307 -63.55 1.93 5.86
CA GLN A 307 -62.38 1.00 5.70
C GLN A 307 -61.35 1.32 4.59
N ALA A 308 -60.13 0.73 4.69
CA ALA A 308 -59.19 0.34 3.60
C ALA A 308 -58.19 -0.76 4.10
N GLY A 309 -57.47 -1.55 3.26
CA GLY A 309 -57.61 -1.70 1.80
C GLY A 309 -56.49 -2.42 0.99
N GLY A 310 -55.64 -3.34 1.50
CA GLY A 310 -54.59 -3.99 0.67
C GLY A 310 -53.85 -5.19 1.31
N GLY A 311 -53.18 -6.04 0.51
CA GLY A 311 -52.51 -7.28 0.97
C GLY A 311 -51.09 -7.50 0.40
N PRO A 312 -50.29 -8.43 0.95
CA PRO A 312 -48.85 -8.53 0.69
C PRO A 312 -48.46 -9.52 -0.42
N ASN A 313 -47.33 -9.21 -1.09
CA ASN A 313 -46.61 -10.14 -1.97
C ASN A 313 -45.51 -10.84 -1.16
N ALA A 314 -45.34 -12.15 -1.28
CA ALA A 314 -44.44 -12.91 -0.39
C ALA A 314 -42.96 -12.77 -0.79
N MET A 315 -42.14 -12.22 0.12
CA MET A 315 -40.68 -12.13 -0.02
C MET A 315 -39.98 -13.42 0.47
N PRO A 316 -38.73 -13.69 0.04
CA PRO A 316 -37.92 -14.82 0.54
C PRO A 316 -37.64 -14.72 2.05
N SER A 317 -37.35 -15.85 2.70
CA SER A 317 -36.95 -15.86 4.11
C SER A 317 -35.56 -15.24 4.31
N ILE A 318 -35.35 -14.61 5.47
CA ILE A 318 -34.06 -14.01 5.87
C ILE A 318 -32.93 -15.07 5.88
N GLU A 319 -33.26 -16.32 6.22
CA GLU A 319 -32.34 -17.45 6.19
C GLU A 319 -31.83 -17.78 4.77
N HIS A 320 -32.69 -17.69 3.75
CA HIS A 320 -32.27 -17.83 2.34
C HIS A 320 -31.38 -16.66 1.90
N VAL A 321 -31.77 -15.44 2.29
CA VAL A 321 -31.08 -14.20 1.93
C VAL A 321 -29.66 -14.13 2.50
N LEU A 322 -29.46 -14.53 3.75
CA LEU A 322 -28.19 -14.44 4.49
C LEU A 322 -27.45 -15.78 4.65
N GLY A 323 -28.03 -16.89 4.20
CA GLY A 323 -27.51 -18.26 4.43
C GLY A 323 -26.18 -18.60 3.74
N ASP A 324 -25.63 -17.70 2.92
CA ASP A 324 -24.30 -17.79 2.35
C ASP A 324 -23.25 -16.98 3.16
N LEU A 325 -23.69 -15.92 3.84
CA LEU A 325 -22.91 -15.05 4.72
C LEU A 325 -22.71 -15.65 6.11
N ARG A 326 -23.72 -16.35 6.66
CA ARG A 326 -23.63 -17.05 7.96
C ARG A 326 -22.70 -18.27 7.96
N ARG A 327 -22.22 -18.73 6.79
CA ARG A 327 -21.34 -19.91 6.69
C ARG A 327 -19.95 -19.61 7.26
N PRO A 328 -19.31 -20.56 7.97
CA PRO A 328 -17.92 -20.38 8.39
C PRO A 328 -16.99 -20.23 7.16
N PRO A 329 -16.00 -19.33 7.20
CA PRO A 329 -15.03 -19.14 6.12
C PRO A 329 -13.96 -20.24 6.11
N SER A 330 -13.25 -20.38 4.98
CA SER A 330 -12.16 -21.36 4.84
C SER A 330 -10.93 -21.12 5.74
N CYS A 331 -10.84 -19.95 6.40
CA CYS A 331 -9.77 -19.60 7.34
C CYS A 331 -10.08 -19.94 8.81
N LEU A 332 -11.33 -20.26 9.14
CA LEU A 332 -11.77 -20.65 10.49
C LEU A 332 -12.10 -22.16 10.56
N ALA A 333 -12.69 -22.73 9.50
CA ALA A 333 -12.97 -24.16 9.42
C ALA A 333 -11.76 -24.99 8.93
N TYR A 334 -11.50 -26.14 9.55
CA TYR A 334 -10.49 -27.10 9.12
C TYR A 334 -11.02 -28.04 8.04
N ARG A 335 -10.12 -28.50 7.16
CA ARG A 335 -10.44 -29.33 5.99
C ARG A 335 -10.53 -30.82 6.34
N GLY A 336 -11.47 -31.17 7.22
CA GLY A 336 -11.72 -32.53 7.71
C GLY A 336 -13.03 -33.16 7.21
N ASP A 337 -14.16 -32.53 7.55
CA ASP A 337 -15.50 -33.11 7.35
C ASP A 337 -16.24 -32.54 6.13
N GLU A 338 -17.14 -33.34 5.55
CA GLU A 338 -18.07 -32.90 4.49
C GLU A 338 -19.06 -31.81 4.94
N GLU A 339 -19.15 -31.57 6.26
CA GLU A 339 -19.97 -30.53 6.89
C GLU A 339 -19.19 -29.29 7.35
N GLY A 340 -17.85 -29.30 7.29
CA GLY A 340 -16.99 -28.15 7.60
C GLY A 340 -17.07 -27.62 9.04
N ARG A 341 -17.36 -28.47 10.03
CA ARG A 341 -17.59 -28.04 11.43
C ARG A 341 -16.38 -28.10 12.36
N ALA A 342 -15.34 -28.87 12.03
CA ALA A 342 -14.12 -28.92 12.82
C ALA A 342 -13.31 -27.61 12.70
N ASP A 343 -12.79 -27.11 13.81
CA ASP A 343 -11.96 -25.91 13.90
C ASP A 343 -10.46 -26.28 13.91
N ARG A 344 -9.59 -25.33 13.55
CA ARG A 344 -8.13 -25.53 13.52
C ARG A 344 -7.50 -25.62 14.91
N TRP A 345 -8.07 -24.94 15.91
CA TRP A 345 -7.50 -24.84 17.26
C TRP A 345 -8.61 -24.81 18.31
N GLU A 346 -8.99 -25.97 18.85
CA GLU A 346 -10.02 -26.07 19.90
C GLU A 346 -9.58 -25.37 21.21
N ASP A 347 -8.31 -25.53 21.58
CA ASP A 347 -7.73 -24.99 22.83
C ASP A 347 -7.08 -23.60 22.67
N GLN A 348 -7.05 -22.85 23.78
CA GLN A 348 -6.26 -21.63 23.91
C GLN A 348 -4.78 -21.96 24.16
N LEU A 349 -3.87 -21.17 23.58
CA LEU A 349 -2.45 -21.22 23.96
C LEU A 349 -2.26 -20.96 25.46
N GLU A 350 -1.34 -21.69 26.09
CA GLU A 350 -0.89 -21.41 27.46
C GLU A 350 -0.41 -19.96 27.63
N VAL A 351 -0.45 -19.43 28.86
CA VAL A 351 -0.11 -18.03 29.14
C VAL A 351 1.42 -17.82 29.07
N GLU A 352 1.88 -17.36 27.92
CA GLU A 352 3.30 -17.05 27.66
C GLU A 352 3.59 -15.54 27.56
N LYS A 353 4.88 -15.20 27.71
CA LYS A 353 5.39 -13.85 27.42
C LYS A 353 5.49 -13.63 25.91
N GLU A 354 5.19 -12.41 25.47
CA GLU A 354 5.36 -11.92 24.08
C GLU A 354 6.67 -12.39 23.43
N GLN A 355 7.79 -12.26 24.16
CA GLN A 355 9.11 -12.67 23.69
C GLN A 355 9.20 -14.17 23.36
N ASN A 356 8.57 -15.05 24.15
CA ASN A 356 8.58 -16.49 23.91
C ASN A 356 7.82 -16.86 22.61
N ALA A 357 6.73 -16.13 22.34
CA ALA A 357 5.95 -16.28 21.11
C ALA A 357 6.77 -15.82 19.89
N LEU A 358 7.46 -14.68 19.98
CA LEU A 358 8.38 -14.20 18.94
C LEU A 358 9.57 -15.18 18.72
N ASP A 359 10.10 -15.78 19.79
CA ASP A 359 11.13 -16.81 19.68
C ASP A 359 10.61 -18.13 19.08
N ARG A 360 9.30 -18.43 19.18
CA ARG A 360 8.65 -19.52 18.42
C ARG A 360 8.48 -19.15 16.95
N VAL A 361 8.02 -17.93 16.64
CA VAL A 361 7.94 -17.41 15.26
C VAL A 361 9.30 -17.49 14.55
N MET A 362 10.38 -17.00 15.16
CA MET A 362 11.71 -17.02 14.55
C MET A 362 12.23 -18.46 14.31
N ARG A 363 11.88 -19.43 15.16
CA ARG A 363 12.21 -20.85 14.94
C ARG A 363 11.38 -21.46 13.80
N SER A 364 10.07 -21.17 13.75
CA SER A 364 9.16 -21.64 12.69
C SER A 364 9.53 -21.10 11.31
N LEU A 365 9.93 -19.83 11.23
CA LEU A 365 10.49 -19.21 10.01
C LEU A 365 11.76 -19.93 9.56
N ARG A 366 12.76 -20.08 10.45
CA ARG A 366 14.03 -20.78 10.14
C ARG A 366 13.83 -22.24 9.71
N GLN A 367 12.90 -22.98 10.32
CA GLN A 367 12.57 -24.35 9.91
C GLN A 367 11.79 -24.42 8.59
N SER A 368 11.04 -23.36 8.25
CA SER A 368 10.49 -23.15 6.90
C SER A 368 11.57 -22.69 5.89
N GLY A 369 12.84 -22.63 6.29
CA GLY A 369 13.97 -22.08 5.53
C GLY A 369 13.90 -20.58 5.23
N LEU A 370 12.99 -19.86 5.90
CA LEU A 370 12.81 -18.42 5.77
C LEU A 370 13.68 -17.72 6.83
N GLU A 371 14.76 -17.09 6.37
CA GLU A 371 15.64 -16.30 7.24
C GLU A 371 15.34 -14.81 7.08
N PHE A 372 14.82 -14.22 8.15
CA PHE A 372 14.61 -12.79 8.31
C PHE A 372 15.42 -12.28 9.52
N PRO A 373 16.03 -11.09 9.47
CA PRO A 373 16.66 -10.47 10.63
C PRO A 373 15.66 -10.30 11.78
N ARG A 374 16.12 -10.46 13.03
CA ARG A 374 15.27 -10.30 14.23
C ARG A 374 14.56 -8.95 14.26
N ARG A 375 15.26 -7.88 13.86
CA ARG A 375 14.72 -6.52 13.72
C ARG A 375 13.55 -6.45 12.72
N THR A 376 13.58 -7.20 11.62
CA THR A 376 12.49 -7.27 10.63
C THR A 376 11.26 -7.99 11.19
N VAL A 377 11.45 -9.09 11.94
CA VAL A 377 10.33 -9.79 12.61
C VAL A 377 9.71 -8.92 13.71
N TYR A 378 10.53 -8.16 14.45
CA TYR A 378 10.07 -7.20 15.46
C TYR A 378 9.35 -5.99 14.84
N ALA A 379 9.86 -5.46 13.74
CA ALA A 379 9.20 -4.40 12.98
C ALA A 379 7.81 -4.84 12.53
N PHE A 380 7.70 -6.03 11.91
CA PHE A 380 6.41 -6.60 11.48
C PHE A 380 5.44 -6.79 12.66
N HIS A 381 5.90 -7.37 13.77
CA HIS A 381 5.09 -7.52 14.99
C HIS A 381 4.60 -6.16 15.54
N THR A 382 5.46 -5.15 15.54
CA THR A 382 5.12 -3.80 16.04
C THR A 382 4.13 -3.11 15.11
N SER A 383 4.32 -3.19 13.79
CA SER A 383 3.40 -2.65 12.78
C SER A 383 1.98 -3.21 12.98
N LEU A 384 1.87 -4.53 13.22
CA LEU A 384 0.59 -5.18 13.56
C LEU A 384 -0.01 -4.69 14.88
N LYS A 385 0.78 -4.45 15.94
CA LYS A 385 0.27 -3.86 17.19
C LYS A 385 -0.19 -2.41 17.00
N THR A 386 0.40 -1.65 16.08
CA THR A 386 -0.05 -0.29 15.74
C THR A 386 -1.30 -0.21 14.84
N ALA A 387 -1.94 -1.34 14.52
CA ALA A 387 -3.14 -1.40 13.65
C ALA A 387 -4.36 -0.61 14.17
N VAL A 388 -4.31 -0.10 15.41
CA VAL A 388 -5.26 0.87 15.95
C VAL A 388 -5.19 2.21 15.21
N ILE A 389 -3.98 2.69 14.91
CA ILE A 389 -3.76 4.01 14.29
C ILE A 389 -3.37 3.86 12.81
N SER A 390 -2.51 2.89 12.49
CA SER A 390 -2.07 2.61 11.12
C SER A 390 -2.55 1.21 10.73
N PRO A 391 -3.82 1.07 10.29
CA PRO A 391 -4.52 -0.22 10.23
C PRO A 391 -3.95 -1.26 9.25
N MET A 392 -2.98 -0.88 8.41
CA MET A 392 -2.38 -1.75 7.41
C MET A 392 -0.85 -1.84 7.54
N THR A 393 -0.32 -3.05 7.38
CA THR A 393 1.13 -3.27 7.17
C THR A 393 1.37 -3.72 5.72
N VAL A 394 2.06 -2.90 4.93
CA VAL A 394 2.39 -3.19 3.53
C VAL A 394 3.78 -3.81 3.47
N LEU A 395 3.91 -4.89 2.70
CA LEU A 395 5.13 -5.67 2.50
C LEU A 395 5.54 -5.52 1.04
N ALA A 396 6.38 -4.54 0.77
CA ALA A 396 6.82 -4.13 -0.57
C ALA A 396 8.15 -4.78 -0.96
N GLY A 397 8.45 -4.87 -2.26
CA GLY A 397 9.74 -5.35 -2.78
C GLY A 397 9.61 -6.23 -4.01
N ILE A 398 10.70 -6.89 -4.39
CA ILE A 398 10.76 -7.79 -5.56
C ILE A 398 9.96 -9.08 -5.28
N SER A 399 9.50 -9.78 -6.32
CA SER A 399 8.93 -11.12 -6.18
C SER A 399 9.94 -12.12 -5.59
N GLY A 400 9.46 -13.22 -4.99
CA GLY A 400 10.29 -14.26 -4.37
C GLY A 400 10.90 -13.94 -3.00
N THR A 401 10.91 -12.67 -2.54
CA THR A 401 11.52 -12.22 -1.27
C THR A 401 10.77 -12.63 0.02
N GLY A 402 9.87 -13.62 -0.07
CA GLY A 402 9.14 -14.18 1.08
C GLY A 402 7.97 -13.34 1.62
N LYS A 403 7.63 -12.21 0.96
CA LYS A 403 6.59 -11.24 1.41
C LYS A 403 5.28 -11.88 1.85
N SER A 404 4.72 -12.82 1.07
CA SER A 404 3.46 -13.51 1.39
C SER A 404 3.61 -14.68 2.37
N GLN A 405 4.85 -15.14 2.63
CA GLN A 405 5.15 -16.25 3.54
C GLN A 405 5.42 -15.78 4.96
N LEU A 406 6.02 -14.60 5.16
CA LEU A 406 6.25 -14.03 6.49
C LEU A 406 4.94 -13.87 7.29
N PRO A 407 3.87 -13.22 6.80
CA PRO A 407 2.58 -13.13 7.49
C PRO A 407 1.97 -14.51 7.78
N ARG A 408 2.03 -15.43 6.82
CA ARG A 408 1.47 -16.77 6.94
C ARG A 408 2.15 -17.56 8.06
N ARG A 409 3.47 -17.70 8.01
CA ARG A 409 4.23 -18.47 9.01
C ARG A 409 4.29 -17.77 10.37
N TYR A 410 4.24 -16.44 10.40
CA TYR A 410 4.00 -15.67 11.62
C TYR A 410 2.64 -16.03 12.25
N ALA A 411 1.56 -16.01 11.47
CA ALA A 411 0.22 -16.32 11.97
C ALA A 411 0.11 -17.78 12.45
N ASP A 412 0.61 -18.73 11.66
CA ASP A 412 0.70 -20.16 12.01
C ASP A 412 1.45 -20.40 13.34
N ALA A 413 2.53 -19.67 13.61
CA ALA A 413 3.34 -19.81 14.83
C ALA A 413 2.81 -18.99 16.03
N MET A 414 2.06 -17.92 15.78
CA MET A 414 1.43 -17.10 16.83
C MET A 414 0.08 -17.64 17.32
N GLY A 415 -0.59 -18.53 16.57
CA GLY A 415 -1.95 -18.99 16.87
C GLY A 415 -3.01 -18.02 16.35
N ILE A 416 -2.73 -17.34 15.24
CA ILE A 416 -3.61 -16.37 14.60
C ILE A 416 -4.19 -17.02 13.34
N HIS A 417 -5.50 -16.93 13.14
CA HIS A 417 -6.12 -17.43 11.90
C HIS A 417 -5.65 -16.59 10.70
N PHE A 418 -5.54 -17.20 9.52
CA PHE A 418 -4.93 -16.55 8.37
C PHE A 418 -5.82 -16.65 7.13
N LEU A 419 -6.21 -15.50 6.57
CA LEU A 419 -6.99 -15.39 5.34
C LEU A 419 -6.17 -14.70 4.26
N LYS A 420 -5.75 -15.45 3.23
CA LYS A 420 -5.13 -14.89 2.03
C LYS A 420 -6.21 -14.52 1.01
N ILE A 421 -6.19 -13.27 0.56
CA ILE A 421 -7.08 -12.72 -0.46
C ILE A 421 -6.23 -12.26 -1.65
N PRO A 422 -6.22 -12.97 -2.79
CA PRO A 422 -5.56 -12.49 -3.99
C PRO A 422 -6.38 -11.36 -4.63
N VAL A 423 -5.79 -10.17 -4.76
CA VAL A 423 -6.44 -9.02 -5.40
C VAL A 423 -6.48 -9.24 -6.92
N GLN A 424 -7.55 -8.79 -7.59
CA GLN A 424 -7.69 -8.94 -9.04
C GLN A 424 -7.53 -7.58 -9.74
N PRO A 425 -6.90 -7.50 -10.94
CA PRO A 425 -6.71 -6.24 -11.67
C PRO A 425 -7.97 -5.49 -12.13
N ARG A 426 -9.17 -6.01 -11.83
CA ARG A 426 -10.47 -5.41 -12.15
C ARG A 426 -11.24 -4.90 -10.93
N TRP A 427 -10.66 -4.98 -9.73
CA TRP A 427 -11.32 -4.49 -8.51
C TRP A 427 -11.41 -2.96 -8.54
N ASP A 428 -12.64 -2.46 -8.54
CA ASP A 428 -12.96 -1.03 -8.58
C ASP A 428 -13.98 -0.61 -7.51
N SER A 429 -14.40 -1.53 -6.64
CA SER A 429 -15.43 -1.29 -5.64
C SER A 429 -15.18 -2.01 -4.30
N PRO A 430 -15.74 -1.54 -3.18
CA PRO A 430 -15.75 -2.31 -1.93
C PRO A 430 -16.50 -3.65 -2.04
N GLN A 431 -17.40 -3.83 -3.02
CA GLN A 431 -18.15 -5.07 -3.22
C GLN A 431 -17.23 -6.23 -3.61
N ASP A 432 -16.07 -5.96 -4.22
CA ASP A 432 -15.04 -6.96 -4.50
C ASP A 432 -14.47 -7.62 -3.22
N LEU A 433 -14.44 -6.88 -2.10
CA LEU A 433 -13.94 -7.37 -0.81
C LEU A 433 -15.01 -8.00 0.08
N PHE A 434 -16.25 -7.52 0.05
CA PHE A 434 -17.32 -7.99 0.95
C PHE A 434 -18.32 -8.92 0.27
N GLY A 435 -18.49 -8.79 -1.04
CA GLY A 435 -19.53 -9.45 -1.81
C GLY A 435 -20.67 -8.50 -2.18
N PHE A 436 -21.71 -9.05 -2.81
CA PHE A 436 -22.82 -8.27 -3.35
C PHE A 436 -24.14 -9.04 -3.25
N PHE A 437 -25.27 -8.32 -3.23
CA PHE A 437 -26.59 -8.93 -3.30
C PHE A 437 -26.93 -9.39 -4.73
N ASN A 438 -27.21 -10.69 -4.91
CA ASN A 438 -27.59 -11.22 -6.20
C ASN A 438 -29.12 -11.21 -6.34
N TYR A 439 -29.66 -10.22 -7.05
CA TYR A 439 -31.11 -10.03 -7.23
C TYR A 439 -31.83 -11.20 -7.92
N ILE A 440 -31.13 -12.04 -8.69
CA ILE A 440 -31.71 -13.20 -9.40
C ILE A 440 -31.88 -14.40 -8.45
N GLU A 441 -30.84 -14.69 -7.66
CA GLU A 441 -30.83 -15.77 -6.67
C GLU A 441 -31.44 -15.33 -5.32
N GLN A 442 -31.76 -14.04 -5.19
CA GLN A 442 -32.29 -13.35 -4.01
C GLN A 442 -31.50 -13.64 -2.70
N ARG A 443 -30.17 -13.70 -2.82
CA ARG A 443 -29.24 -13.94 -1.71
C ARG A 443 -28.01 -13.05 -1.80
N TYR A 444 -27.45 -12.71 -0.65
CA TYR A 444 -26.13 -12.08 -0.58
C TYR A 444 -25.05 -13.10 -0.92
N LYS A 445 -24.16 -12.79 -1.86
CA LYS A 445 -23.00 -13.64 -2.22
C LYS A 445 -21.78 -13.11 -1.48
N ALA A 446 -21.49 -13.70 -0.32
CA ALA A 446 -20.42 -13.23 0.56
C ALA A 446 -19.02 -13.65 0.05
N THR A 447 -18.01 -12.84 0.36
CA THR A 447 -16.62 -13.27 0.33
C THR A 447 -16.26 -14.01 1.62
N ASP A 448 -15.12 -14.71 1.64
CA ASP A 448 -14.59 -15.29 2.88
C ASP A 448 -14.17 -14.22 3.89
N LEU A 449 -13.89 -12.98 3.46
CA LEU A 449 -13.67 -11.86 4.38
C LEU A 449 -14.97 -11.48 5.10
N ALA A 450 -16.08 -11.30 4.38
CA ALA A 450 -17.37 -10.97 5.01
C ALA A 450 -17.85 -12.09 5.95
N ARG A 451 -17.72 -13.37 5.55
CA ARG A 451 -17.97 -14.53 6.43
C ARG A 451 -17.10 -14.51 7.68
N ALA A 452 -15.79 -14.26 7.54
CA ALA A 452 -14.87 -14.22 8.66
C ALA A 452 -15.15 -13.06 9.63
N LEU A 453 -15.52 -11.89 9.12
CA LEU A 453 -15.87 -10.74 9.97
C LEU A 453 -17.19 -10.98 10.72
N VAL A 454 -18.20 -11.60 10.11
CA VAL A 454 -19.44 -12.06 10.77
C VAL A 454 -19.13 -13.02 11.91
N HIS A 455 -18.30 -14.04 11.66
CA HIS A 455 -17.87 -15.00 12.68
C HIS A 455 -16.94 -14.40 13.76
N LEU A 456 -16.53 -13.13 13.64
CA LEU A 456 -15.68 -12.43 14.61
C LEU A 456 -16.37 -11.21 15.27
N ASP A 457 -17.67 -10.99 15.02
CA ASP A 457 -18.43 -9.84 15.52
C ASP A 457 -19.46 -10.23 16.62
N PRO A 458 -19.06 -10.18 17.91
CA PRO A 458 -19.95 -10.47 19.05
C PRO A 458 -21.00 -9.39 19.33
N TYR A 459 -21.07 -8.32 18.54
CA TYR A 459 -22.04 -7.24 18.71
C TYR A 459 -23.25 -7.44 17.81
N ASN A 460 -23.01 -7.65 16.51
CA ASN A 460 -24.08 -7.83 15.51
C ASN A 460 -24.43 -9.30 15.24
N TRP A 461 -23.48 -10.24 15.37
CA TRP A 461 -23.61 -11.65 14.93
C TRP A 461 -23.29 -12.61 16.08
N LYS A 462 -24.10 -12.54 17.15
CA LYS A 462 -23.83 -13.23 18.42
C LYS A 462 -23.87 -14.75 18.34
N GLU A 463 -24.69 -15.32 17.46
CA GLU A 463 -24.84 -16.77 17.32
C GLU A 463 -23.66 -17.35 16.52
N GLU A 464 -23.29 -16.70 15.42
CA GLU A 464 -22.18 -17.09 14.55
C GLU A 464 -20.81 -16.88 15.20
N SER A 465 -20.66 -15.81 15.99
CA SER A 465 -19.36 -15.44 16.57
C SER A 465 -19.02 -16.12 17.89
N GLU A 466 -19.97 -16.71 18.62
CA GLU A 466 -19.70 -17.37 19.91
C GLU A 466 -18.46 -18.31 19.91
N PRO A 467 -18.22 -19.18 18.91
CA PRO A 467 -17.02 -20.04 18.84
C PRO A 467 -15.71 -19.33 18.45
N PHE A 468 -15.73 -18.13 17.86
CA PHE A 468 -14.53 -17.46 17.33
C PHE A 468 -14.29 -16.02 17.86
N LYS A 469 -15.25 -15.41 18.58
CA LYS A 469 -15.25 -14.02 19.06
C LYS A 469 -14.00 -13.57 19.82
N ASP A 470 -13.28 -14.50 20.45
CA ASP A 470 -12.09 -14.25 21.27
C ASP A 470 -10.78 -14.54 20.54
N ARG A 471 -10.84 -14.87 19.24
CA ARG A 471 -9.68 -15.24 18.42
C ARG A 471 -9.16 -14.08 17.59
N MET A 472 -7.89 -14.17 17.21
CA MET A 472 -7.23 -13.24 16.29
C MET A 472 -7.29 -13.75 14.84
N LEU A 473 -7.51 -12.83 13.89
CA LEU A 473 -7.44 -13.06 12.44
C LEU A 473 -6.44 -12.10 11.79
N MET A 474 -5.61 -12.61 10.90
CA MET A 474 -4.77 -11.84 9.98
C MET A 474 -5.26 -12.03 8.55
N VAL A 475 -5.59 -10.92 7.89
CA VAL A 475 -5.99 -10.87 6.49
C VAL A 475 -4.79 -10.36 5.68
N LEU A 476 -4.42 -11.08 4.62
CA LEU A 476 -3.38 -10.68 3.67
C LEU A 476 -3.99 -10.40 2.30
N LEU A 477 -3.98 -9.13 1.89
CA LEU A 477 -4.25 -8.71 0.51
C LEU A 477 -2.99 -8.97 -0.34
N ASP A 478 -2.97 -10.06 -1.08
CA ASP A 478 -1.79 -10.42 -1.89
C ASP A 478 -1.84 -9.72 -3.25
N GLU A 479 -0.71 -9.12 -3.62
CA GLU A 479 -0.51 -8.28 -4.82
C GLU A 479 -1.52 -7.12 -4.89
N MET A 480 -1.66 -6.39 -3.77
CA MET A 480 -2.69 -5.36 -3.57
C MET A 480 -2.67 -4.23 -4.61
N ASN A 481 -1.51 -3.96 -5.21
CA ASN A 481 -1.33 -2.91 -6.21
C ASN A 481 -1.52 -3.37 -7.68
N LEU A 482 -2.10 -4.55 -7.90
CA LEU A 482 -2.70 -4.94 -9.18
C LEU A 482 -3.94 -4.09 -9.54
N ALA A 483 -4.60 -3.53 -8.54
CA ALA A 483 -5.73 -2.60 -8.68
C ALA A 483 -5.45 -1.31 -7.92
N ARG A 484 -6.24 -0.25 -8.15
CA ARG A 484 -6.16 0.98 -7.36
C ARG A 484 -6.75 0.71 -5.97
N VAL A 485 -5.87 0.57 -4.98
CA VAL A 485 -6.20 0.30 -3.57
C VAL A 485 -7.22 1.31 -3.03
N GLU A 486 -7.18 2.53 -3.52
CA GLU A 486 -8.10 3.60 -3.16
C GLU A 486 -9.57 3.27 -3.52
N TYR A 487 -9.81 2.52 -4.59
CA TYR A 487 -11.17 2.29 -5.09
C TYR A 487 -11.89 1.19 -4.29
N TYR A 488 -11.19 0.09 -3.99
CA TYR A 488 -11.78 -1.05 -3.28
C TYR A 488 -11.53 -1.03 -1.75
N PHE A 489 -10.52 -0.29 -1.25
CA PHE A 489 -10.10 -0.34 0.17
C PHE A 489 -10.21 0.98 0.94
N ALA A 490 -10.31 2.16 0.31
CA ALA A 490 -10.22 3.44 1.04
C ALA A 490 -11.37 3.70 2.02
N GLU A 491 -12.60 3.32 1.67
CA GLU A 491 -13.73 3.44 2.61
C GLU A 491 -13.48 2.56 3.85
N PHE A 492 -13.10 1.31 3.63
CA PHE A 492 -12.85 0.36 4.70
C PHE A 492 -11.64 0.76 5.57
N LEU A 493 -10.58 1.33 5.00
CA LEU A 493 -9.53 2.01 5.78
C LEU A 493 -10.11 3.05 6.73
N SER A 494 -11.03 3.91 6.25
CA SER A 494 -11.68 4.91 7.09
C SER A 494 -12.55 4.31 8.20
N ARG A 495 -13.20 3.15 7.96
CA ARG A 495 -13.92 2.39 9.00
C ARG A 495 -12.93 1.79 10.04
N LEU A 496 -11.81 1.25 9.60
CA LEU A 496 -10.77 0.65 10.47
C LEU A 496 -10.08 1.69 11.38
N GLU A 497 -10.03 2.96 10.99
CA GLU A 497 -9.54 4.06 11.83
C GLU A 497 -10.53 4.50 12.91
N GLY A 498 -11.84 4.28 12.69
CA GLY A 498 -12.88 4.57 13.67
C GLY A 498 -13.00 3.55 14.80
N ARG A 499 -12.14 2.53 14.85
CA ARG A 499 -12.21 1.43 15.82
C ARG A 499 -11.72 1.88 17.21
N PRO A 500 -12.56 1.88 18.27
CA PRO A 500 -12.06 2.12 19.63
C PRO A 500 -11.07 1.04 20.06
N LEU A 501 -10.12 1.41 20.92
CA LEU A 501 -9.16 0.49 21.55
C LEU A 501 -9.89 -0.59 22.37
N ASN A 502 -10.72 -0.16 23.31
CA ASN A 502 -11.48 -1.03 24.21
C ASN A 502 -12.94 -1.13 23.76
N ALA A 503 -13.20 -1.83 22.65
CA ALA A 503 -14.56 -2.01 22.11
C ALA A 503 -15.57 -2.67 23.09
N SER A 504 -15.10 -3.31 24.16
CA SER A 504 -15.94 -3.87 25.24
C SER A 504 -16.35 -2.85 26.32
N GLU A 505 -15.75 -1.66 26.31
CA GLU A 505 -15.99 -0.57 27.26
C GLU A 505 -16.54 0.69 26.56
N ALA A 506 -16.26 0.83 25.26
CA ALA A 506 -16.74 1.90 24.40
C ALA A 506 -18.28 1.83 24.19
N PRO A 507 -19.03 2.93 24.40
CA PRO A 507 -20.45 3.00 24.09
C PRO A 507 -20.78 2.72 22.62
N ASP A 508 -22.01 2.29 22.36
CA ASP A 508 -22.57 2.08 21.00
C ASP A 508 -22.55 3.33 20.11
N GLY A 509 -22.23 4.52 20.65
CA GLY A 509 -21.89 5.72 19.87
C GLY A 509 -20.55 5.62 19.15
N GLU A 510 -19.53 5.09 19.82
CA GLU A 510 -18.14 5.09 19.33
C GLU A 510 -17.85 3.94 18.37
N ARG A 511 -18.63 2.85 18.41
CA ARG A 511 -18.48 1.71 17.49
C ARG A 511 -19.11 1.96 16.12
N ARG A 512 -20.19 2.75 16.05
CA ARG A 512 -20.98 3.02 14.83
C ARG A 512 -20.18 3.54 13.62
N PRO A 513 -19.18 4.43 13.75
CA PRO A 513 -18.37 4.88 12.60
C PRO A 513 -17.53 3.77 11.95
N ALA A 514 -17.19 2.72 12.70
CA ALA A 514 -16.39 1.59 12.21
C ALA A 514 -17.25 0.41 11.70
N GLU A 515 -18.56 0.42 11.95
CA GLU A 515 -19.47 -0.58 11.37
C GLU A 515 -19.52 -0.42 9.84
N ILE A 516 -19.60 -1.55 9.13
CA ILE A 516 -19.81 -1.62 7.68
C ILE A 516 -21.23 -2.13 7.45
N GLU A 517 -21.95 -1.49 6.53
CA GLU A 517 -23.33 -1.86 6.19
C GLU A 517 -23.32 -2.82 5.00
N ILE A 518 -24.03 -3.93 5.15
CA ILE A 518 -24.19 -4.94 4.10
C ILE A 518 -25.47 -4.58 3.33
N ASP A 519 -25.34 -4.24 2.06
CA ASP A 519 -26.48 -3.93 1.19
C ASP A 519 -27.34 -5.19 0.95
N VAL A 520 -28.36 -5.33 1.79
CA VAL A 520 -29.41 -6.35 1.75
C VAL A 520 -30.74 -5.66 2.06
N SER A 521 -31.44 -5.23 1.02
CA SER A 521 -32.78 -4.65 1.13
C SER A 521 -33.83 -5.73 1.45
N HIS A 522 -34.28 -5.81 2.72
CA HIS A 522 -35.28 -6.79 3.17
C HIS A 522 -36.21 -6.22 4.28
N GLU A 523 -37.53 -6.33 4.07
CA GLU A 523 -38.61 -6.07 5.06
C GLU A 523 -38.50 -4.77 5.91
N ASP A 524 -38.21 -3.61 5.30
CA ASP A 524 -38.13 -2.29 5.97
C ASP A 524 -37.25 -2.26 7.25
N LYS A 525 -36.32 -3.23 7.36
CA LYS A 525 -35.44 -3.39 8.52
C LYS A 525 -34.20 -2.51 8.40
N ARG A 526 -33.58 -2.25 9.56
CA ARG A 526 -32.26 -1.61 9.63
C ARG A 526 -31.26 -2.43 8.80
N PRO A 527 -30.33 -1.78 8.08
CA PRO A 527 -29.32 -2.50 7.29
C PRO A 527 -28.54 -3.45 8.19
N TYR A 528 -28.20 -4.64 7.67
CA TYR A 528 -27.34 -5.58 8.37
C TYR A 528 -25.93 -5.00 8.46
N LYS A 529 -25.26 -5.20 9.58
CA LYS A 529 -23.97 -4.57 9.87
C LYS A 529 -22.92 -5.58 10.32
N VAL A 530 -21.66 -5.24 10.08
CA VAL A 530 -20.48 -5.98 10.52
C VAL A 530 -19.47 -5.00 11.12
N TYR A 531 -18.98 -5.30 12.32
CA TYR A 531 -17.96 -4.53 13.02
C TYR A 531 -16.60 -5.25 12.94
N PRO A 532 -15.61 -4.70 12.22
CA PRO A 532 -14.27 -5.27 12.14
C PRO A 532 -13.51 -5.00 13.45
N GLY A 533 -13.52 -5.94 14.39
CA GLY A 533 -12.87 -5.76 15.68
C GLY A 533 -11.35 -5.54 15.60
N GLN A 534 -10.75 -5.07 16.70
CA GLN A 534 -9.28 -4.93 16.84
C GLN A 534 -8.54 -6.28 16.84
N ASN A 535 -9.29 -7.40 16.89
CA ASN A 535 -8.78 -8.75 16.68
C ASN A 535 -8.56 -9.10 15.20
N VAL A 536 -8.94 -8.22 14.27
CA VAL A 536 -8.70 -8.37 12.83
C VAL A 536 -7.58 -7.42 12.39
N LEU A 537 -6.49 -8.02 11.89
CA LEU A 537 -5.26 -7.36 11.48
C LEU A 537 -5.12 -7.42 9.95
N PHE A 538 -4.73 -6.31 9.31
CA PHE A 538 -4.59 -6.24 7.85
C PHE A 538 -3.14 -6.08 7.41
N CYS A 539 -2.74 -6.96 6.50
CA CYS A 539 -1.49 -6.90 5.75
C CYS A 539 -1.78 -6.81 4.26
N GLY A 540 -0.85 -6.26 3.49
CA GLY A 540 -0.84 -6.36 2.04
C GLY A 540 0.55 -6.68 1.51
N THR A 541 0.65 -7.40 0.39
CA THR A 541 1.91 -7.53 -0.36
C THR A 541 1.87 -6.65 -1.60
N MET A 542 3.00 -6.01 -1.89
CA MET A 542 3.17 -5.09 -3.01
C MET A 542 4.39 -5.51 -3.81
N ASN A 543 4.26 -5.58 -5.13
CA ASN A 543 5.42 -5.69 -6.02
C ASN A 543 5.87 -4.27 -6.39
N GLU A 544 7.18 -4.06 -6.57
CA GLU A 544 7.78 -2.78 -6.95
C GLU A 544 8.11 -2.72 -8.46
N ASP A 545 7.53 -3.63 -9.24
CA ASP A 545 7.78 -3.81 -10.67
C ASP A 545 6.91 -2.86 -11.52
N GLU A 546 7.43 -2.41 -12.67
CA GLU A 546 6.84 -1.36 -13.53
C GLU A 546 5.40 -1.62 -14.02
N SER A 547 4.94 -2.88 -13.97
CA SER A 547 3.59 -3.30 -14.35
C SER A 547 2.53 -3.02 -13.28
N THR A 548 2.89 -2.41 -12.15
CA THR A 548 2.03 -2.27 -10.96
C THR A 548 1.80 -0.82 -10.55
N LEU A 549 0.71 -0.56 -9.84
CA LEU A 549 0.30 0.79 -9.47
C LEU A 549 1.06 1.29 -8.23
N THR A 550 1.36 2.59 -8.17
CA THR A 550 1.84 3.24 -6.96
C THR A 550 0.70 3.48 -5.98
N LEU A 551 0.94 3.28 -4.68
CA LEU A 551 0.00 3.67 -3.61
C LEU A 551 -0.09 5.19 -3.52
N SER A 552 -1.28 5.75 -3.30
CA SER A 552 -1.42 7.18 -3.00
C SER A 552 -1.01 7.52 -1.57
N ASP A 553 -0.71 8.80 -1.32
CA ASP A 553 -0.41 9.31 0.03
C ASP A 553 -1.51 9.00 1.04
N LYS A 554 -2.78 8.97 0.62
CA LYS A 554 -3.94 8.59 1.45
C LYS A 554 -3.90 7.15 1.96
N VAL A 555 -3.11 6.28 1.31
CA VAL A 555 -2.86 4.89 1.74
C VAL A 555 -1.55 4.81 2.53
N LEU A 556 -0.50 5.52 2.10
CA LEU A 556 0.79 5.59 2.79
C LEU A 556 0.68 6.21 4.19
N ASP A 557 -0.15 7.24 4.38
CA ASP A 557 -0.48 7.85 5.68
C ASP A 557 -1.09 6.86 6.68
N ARG A 558 -1.69 5.77 6.18
CA ARG A 558 -2.45 4.78 6.94
C ARG A 558 -1.71 3.45 7.09
N ALA A 559 -0.54 3.33 6.48
CA ALA A 559 0.24 2.11 6.42
C ALA A 559 1.62 2.25 7.08
N ASN A 560 2.14 1.12 7.56
CA ASN A 560 3.57 0.92 7.75
C ASN A 560 4.10 0.17 6.52
N VAL A 561 5.03 0.75 5.75
CA VAL A 561 5.53 0.16 4.49
C VAL A 561 6.91 -0.48 4.72
N MET A 562 6.93 -1.78 4.96
CA MET A 562 8.17 -2.55 5.09
C MET A 562 8.67 -2.97 3.72
N ARG A 563 9.88 -2.56 3.33
CA ARG A 563 10.49 -2.94 2.04
C ARG A 563 11.42 -4.16 2.21
N PHE A 564 11.34 -5.07 1.24
CA PHE A 564 12.12 -6.30 1.15
C PHE A 564 12.96 -6.21 -0.14
N PRO A 565 14.18 -5.62 -0.06
CA PRO A 565 15.07 -5.47 -1.21
C PRO A 565 15.57 -6.84 -1.70
N ARG A 566 16.33 -6.85 -2.80
CA ARG A 566 16.90 -8.10 -3.34
C ARG A 566 17.76 -8.80 -2.27
N PRO A 567 17.64 -10.12 -2.08
CA PRO A 567 18.54 -10.86 -1.21
C PRO A 567 19.95 -10.86 -1.81
N HIS A 568 20.98 -10.74 -0.96
CA HIS A 568 22.38 -10.83 -1.40
C HIS A 568 22.78 -12.26 -1.76
N ASN A 569 22.21 -13.25 -1.07
CA ASN A 569 22.43 -14.68 -1.30
C ASN A 569 21.12 -15.33 -1.74
N LEU A 570 21.14 -16.03 -2.89
CA LEU A 570 20.05 -16.91 -3.31
C LEU A 570 20.32 -18.33 -2.78
N ARG A 571 19.30 -19.01 -2.26
CA ARG A 571 19.37 -20.44 -1.89
C ARG A 571 18.71 -21.27 -2.98
N GLU A 572 19.37 -22.38 -3.35
CA GLU A 572 18.86 -23.37 -4.30
C GLU A 572 18.01 -24.45 -3.61
N ASP A 573 18.27 -24.72 -2.33
CA ASP A 573 17.57 -25.74 -1.55
C ASP A 573 16.12 -25.34 -1.23
N LEU A 574 15.16 -26.16 -1.67
CA LEU A 574 13.77 -26.11 -1.20
C LEU A 574 13.66 -26.79 0.19
N PRO A 575 13.33 -26.05 1.27
CA PRO A 575 13.22 -26.62 2.61
C PRO A 575 12.04 -27.60 2.68
N THR A 576 12.22 -28.76 3.29
CA THR A 576 11.11 -29.70 3.54
C THR A 576 10.16 -29.08 4.57
N PRO A 577 8.89 -28.74 4.20
CA PRO A 577 7.99 -28.06 5.12
C PRO A 577 7.68 -28.95 6.32
N THR A 578 8.08 -28.50 7.50
CA THR A 578 7.91 -29.25 8.75
C THR A 578 7.11 -28.39 9.73
N ASP A 579 5.83 -28.69 9.92
CA ASP A 579 4.92 -27.87 10.75
C ASP A 579 5.14 -28.05 12.28
N ALA A 580 6.30 -28.59 12.69
CA ALA A 580 6.63 -28.95 14.08
C ALA A 580 6.64 -27.78 15.08
N HIS A 581 6.61 -26.53 14.60
CA HIS A 581 6.56 -25.31 15.42
C HIS A 581 5.40 -24.37 15.05
N ALA A 582 4.31 -24.92 14.52
CA ALA A 582 3.01 -24.25 14.56
C ALA A 582 2.54 -24.04 16.02
N ALA A 583 1.61 -23.10 16.23
CA ALA A 583 0.95 -22.92 17.51
C ALA A 583 0.07 -24.13 17.86
N THR A 584 0.09 -24.56 19.12
CA THR A 584 -0.71 -25.68 19.64
C THR A 584 -2.16 -25.31 19.95
N GLY A 585 -2.52 -24.04 19.86
CA GLY A 585 -3.84 -23.48 20.13
C GLY A 585 -3.96 -22.08 19.54
N TYR A 586 -5.09 -21.41 19.76
CA TYR A 586 -5.29 -20.04 19.29
C TYR A 586 -4.78 -18.99 20.28
N LEU A 587 -4.46 -17.80 19.77
CA LEU A 587 -4.11 -16.61 20.53
C LEU A 587 -5.39 -15.84 20.94
N PRO A 588 -5.68 -15.69 22.24
CA PRO A 588 -6.83 -14.89 22.66
C PRO A 588 -6.62 -13.40 22.39
N LYS A 589 -7.64 -12.72 21.85
CA LYS A 589 -7.60 -11.28 21.54
C LYS A 589 -7.23 -10.43 22.75
N ASP A 590 -7.69 -10.82 23.93
CA ASP A 590 -7.41 -10.12 25.18
C ASP A 590 -5.91 -10.20 25.55
N ARG A 591 -5.19 -11.25 25.16
CA ARG A 591 -3.73 -11.32 25.35
C ARG A 591 -3.02 -10.31 24.45
N TRP A 592 -3.40 -10.26 23.18
CA TRP A 592 -2.86 -9.29 22.22
C TRP A 592 -3.15 -7.84 22.66
N LEU A 593 -4.42 -7.52 22.92
CA LEU A 593 -4.90 -6.15 23.16
C LEU A 593 -4.65 -5.63 24.59
N LYS A 594 -4.68 -6.49 25.62
CA LYS A 594 -4.59 -6.08 27.04
C LYS A 594 -3.28 -6.44 27.72
N SER A 595 -2.46 -7.34 27.14
CA SER A 595 -1.21 -7.80 27.77
C SER A 595 0.07 -7.60 26.93
N TRP A 596 0.00 -7.61 25.60
CA TRP A 596 1.18 -7.44 24.72
C TRP A 596 1.21 -6.07 24.03
N MET A 597 0.06 -5.40 23.92
CA MET A 597 -0.06 -4.01 23.47
C MET A 597 0.08 -3.06 24.67
N ARG A 598 0.73 -1.91 24.45
CA ARG A 598 0.96 -0.86 25.45
C ARG A 598 0.43 0.49 24.97
N ARG A 599 0.08 1.35 25.92
CA ARG A 599 -0.32 2.74 25.68
C ARG A 599 0.92 3.64 25.61
N GLN A 600 0.80 4.79 24.97
CA GLN A 600 1.88 5.80 24.95
C GLN A 600 2.29 6.27 26.36
N SER A 601 1.33 6.26 27.30
CA SER A 601 1.52 6.56 28.73
C SER A 601 2.45 5.60 29.47
N ASP A 602 2.70 4.42 28.90
CA ASP A 602 3.38 3.31 29.58
C ASP A 602 4.89 3.30 29.25
N LEU A 603 5.34 4.22 28.38
CA LEU A 603 6.75 4.54 28.18
C LEU A 603 7.31 5.28 29.40
N PRO A 604 8.54 4.97 29.85
CA PRO A 604 9.25 5.80 30.82
C PRO A 604 9.41 7.22 30.30
N LYS A 605 9.19 8.24 31.16
CA LYS A 605 9.25 9.66 30.75
C LYS A 605 10.49 10.03 29.91
N PRO A 606 11.74 9.67 30.27
CA PRO A 606 12.90 10.02 29.46
C PRO A 606 12.84 9.45 28.03
N SER A 607 12.32 8.22 27.87
CA SER A 607 12.18 7.55 26.59
C SER A 607 11.00 8.12 25.77
N HIS A 608 9.92 8.51 26.44
CA HIS A 608 8.78 9.22 25.83
C HIS A 608 9.19 10.62 25.33
N ASP A 609 9.91 11.38 26.15
CA ASP A 609 10.30 12.76 25.87
C ASP A 609 11.40 12.81 24.79
N LEU A 610 12.33 11.84 24.78
CA LEU A 610 13.24 11.59 23.66
C LEU A 610 12.47 11.31 22.36
N ALA A 611 11.51 10.37 22.38
CA ALA A 611 10.74 10.03 21.19
C ALA A 611 9.94 11.23 20.66
N LYS A 612 9.39 12.07 21.55
CA LYS A 612 8.69 13.28 21.18
C LYS A 612 9.63 14.33 20.56
N HIS A 613 10.85 14.48 21.10
CA HIS A 613 11.87 15.37 20.53
C HIS A 613 12.17 14.95 19.10
N VAL A 614 12.71 13.74 18.89
CA VAL A 614 13.13 13.24 17.58
C VAL A 614 12.00 13.28 16.53
N ILE A 615 10.74 13.03 16.93
CA ILE A 615 9.59 13.13 16.01
C ILE A 615 9.32 14.57 15.57
N GLN A 616 9.61 15.57 16.41
CA GLN A 616 9.58 16.99 16.02
C GLN A 616 10.73 17.33 15.08
N ASP A 617 11.98 16.93 15.37
CA ASP A 617 13.12 17.27 14.51
C ASP A 617 13.02 16.61 13.13
N ILE A 618 12.48 15.38 13.06
CA ILE A 618 12.11 14.73 11.78
C ILE A 618 11.00 15.53 11.07
N ASN A 619 9.98 16.03 11.80
CA ASN A 619 8.94 16.85 11.18
C ASN A 619 9.49 18.18 10.63
N ASP A 620 10.40 18.83 11.36
CA ASP A 620 10.95 20.12 10.98
C ASP A 620 11.90 19.98 9.78
N ALA A 621 12.63 18.87 9.67
CA ALA A 621 13.35 18.49 8.45
C ALA A 621 12.39 18.17 7.28
N MET A 622 11.23 17.57 7.54
CA MET A 622 10.20 17.33 6.52
C MET A 622 9.48 18.61 6.07
N ASP A 623 9.35 19.62 6.94
CA ASP A 623 8.78 20.93 6.62
C ASP A 623 9.66 21.71 5.63
N GLY A 624 10.99 21.67 5.82
CA GLY A 624 11.97 22.20 4.86
C GLY A 624 11.96 21.52 3.48
N MET A 625 11.35 20.33 3.37
CA MET A 625 11.12 19.59 2.12
C MET A 625 9.67 19.70 1.61
N GLU A 626 8.91 20.69 2.10
CA GLU A 626 7.49 20.95 1.79
C GLU A 626 6.55 19.75 2.04
N ARG A 627 6.93 18.82 2.93
CA ARG A 627 6.18 17.59 3.24
C ARG A 627 5.98 17.33 4.75
N PRO A 628 5.61 18.34 5.57
CA PRO A 628 5.38 18.16 7.00
C PRO A 628 4.24 17.17 7.28
N PHE A 629 4.16 16.65 8.51
CA PHE A 629 3.13 15.67 8.89
C PHE A 629 2.31 16.04 10.12
N GLY A 630 0.99 15.89 9.99
CA GLY A 630 0.05 16.16 11.09
C GLY A 630 0.13 15.16 12.25
N HIS A 631 -0.52 15.52 13.37
CA HIS A 631 -0.50 14.79 14.63
C HIS A 631 -0.76 13.26 14.51
N ARG A 632 -1.55 12.82 13.52
CA ARG A 632 -1.86 11.41 13.26
C ARG A 632 -0.60 10.55 13.07
N MET A 633 0.39 11.08 12.34
CA MET A 633 1.64 10.37 12.05
C MET A 633 2.54 10.35 13.30
N SER A 634 2.72 11.49 13.96
CA SER A 634 3.42 11.63 15.25
C SER A 634 2.87 10.68 16.33
N GLN A 635 1.55 10.65 16.53
CA GLN A 635 0.88 9.73 17.46
C GLN A 635 1.14 8.25 17.10
N SER A 636 1.14 7.90 15.81
CA SER A 636 1.44 6.53 15.41
C SER A 636 2.90 6.15 15.61
N MET A 637 3.85 7.08 15.41
CA MET A 637 5.27 6.85 15.68
C MET A 637 5.54 6.67 17.18
N LEU A 638 4.94 7.52 18.04
CA LEU A 638 4.97 7.34 19.49
C LEU A 638 4.34 6.01 19.94
N HIS A 639 3.23 5.62 19.31
CA HIS A 639 2.57 4.33 19.62
C HIS A 639 3.40 3.13 19.15
N TYR A 640 4.15 3.26 18.05
CA TYR A 640 5.10 2.26 17.57
C TYR A 640 6.26 2.08 18.56
N ALA A 641 6.90 3.17 18.98
CA ALA A 641 7.96 3.15 19.99
C ALA A 641 7.49 2.57 21.34
N ALA A 642 6.25 2.86 21.74
CA ALA A 642 5.63 2.27 22.94
C ALA A 642 5.38 0.76 22.83
N ASN A 643 5.24 0.22 21.61
CA ASN A 643 4.85 -1.17 21.37
C ASN A 643 5.99 -2.07 20.87
N TYR A 644 7.17 -1.53 20.60
CA TYR A 644 8.31 -2.32 20.13
C TYR A 644 8.70 -3.42 21.14
N PRO A 645 9.05 -4.64 20.71
CA PRO A 645 9.55 -5.69 21.61
C PRO A 645 10.78 -5.22 22.38
N GLY A 646 10.75 -5.31 23.72
CA GLY A 646 11.80 -4.76 24.59
C GLY A 646 11.66 -3.25 24.88
N SER A 647 10.54 -2.63 24.52
CA SER A 647 10.20 -1.24 24.89
C SER A 647 10.33 -0.99 26.40
N GLY A 648 10.96 0.13 26.74
CA GLY A 648 11.37 0.51 28.09
C GLY A 648 12.76 1.15 28.07
N ASP A 649 13.72 0.42 27.50
CA ASP A 649 15.09 0.89 27.30
C ASP A 649 15.19 1.91 26.15
N ARG A 650 16.15 2.84 26.26
CA ARG A 650 16.41 3.91 25.29
C ARG A 650 16.69 3.37 23.87
N GLN A 651 17.58 2.38 23.77
CA GLN A 651 17.94 1.74 22.49
C GLN A 651 16.75 1.12 21.75
N SER A 652 15.77 0.56 22.47
CA SER A 652 14.56 0.00 21.88
C SER A 652 13.67 1.08 21.24
N VAL A 653 13.63 2.27 21.82
CA VAL A 653 12.89 3.44 21.28
C VAL A 653 13.62 4.02 20.07
N GLU A 654 14.94 4.18 20.14
CA GLU A 654 15.77 4.65 19.02
C GLU A 654 15.62 3.72 17.80
N THR A 655 15.75 2.40 18.01
CA THR A 655 15.54 1.37 16.98
C THR A 655 14.14 1.45 16.35
N ALA A 656 13.11 1.66 17.18
CA ALA A 656 11.71 1.71 16.75
C ALA A 656 11.37 2.99 15.96
N LEU A 657 12.03 4.11 16.26
CA LEU A 657 11.89 5.37 15.52
C LEU A 657 12.62 5.31 14.18
N ALA A 658 13.82 4.72 14.13
CA ALA A 658 14.51 4.44 12.87
C ALA A 658 13.69 3.49 11.97
N ASP A 659 13.04 2.48 12.57
CA ASP A 659 12.08 1.61 11.87
C ASP A 659 10.87 2.40 11.31
N GLN A 660 10.38 3.45 11.98
CA GLN A 660 9.33 4.34 11.46
C GLN A 660 9.83 5.34 10.40
N VAL A 661 11.07 5.82 10.48
CA VAL A 661 11.70 6.61 9.41
C VAL A 661 11.70 5.80 8.11
N GLU A 662 12.22 4.56 8.16
CA GLU A 662 12.23 3.67 6.99
C GLU A 662 10.82 3.33 6.47
N GLN A 663 9.88 3.03 7.37
CA GLN A 663 8.56 2.54 6.99
C GLN A 663 7.58 3.62 6.52
N ARG A 664 7.86 4.91 6.78
CA ARG A 664 6.85 5.99 6.61
C ARG A 664 7.38 7.35 6.18
N ILE A 665 8.59 7.73 6.60
CA ILE A 665 9.19 9.01 6.21
C ILE A 665 9.82 8.89 4.81
N LEU A 666 10.72 7.92 4.62
CA LEU A 666 11.41 7.72 3.34
C LEU A 666 10.46 7.39 2.15
N PRO A 667 9.33 6.67 2.32
CA PRO A 667 8.32 6.54 1.27
C PRO A 667 7.71 7.87 0.82
N LYS A 668 7.44 8.83 1.73
CA LYS A 668 6.87 10.15 1.40
C LYS A 668 7.83 11.09 0.67
N LEU A 669 9.13 10.91 0.90
CA LEU A 669 10.18 11.67 0.24
C LEU A 669 10.45 11.19 -1.20
N SER A 670 9.94 10.03 -1.59
CA SER A 670 10.09 9.52 -2.95
C SER A 670 9.34 10.43 -3.93
N GLY A 671 10.08 11.15 -4.78
CA GLY A 671 9.54 12.20 -5.65
C GLY A 671 9.94 13.64 -5.27
N VAL A 672 10.68 13.87 -4.18
CA VAL A 672 11.21 15.20 -3.81
C VAL A 672 12.43 15.55 -4.70
N PRO A 673 12.54 16.80 -5.22
CA PRO A 673 13.72 17.23 -5.96
C PRO A 673 14.96 17.36 -5.05
N VAL A 674 16.07 16.76 -5.46
CA VAL A 674 17.27 16.65 -4.62
C VAL A 674 17.98 18.00 -4.47
N ASP A 675 18.07 18.79 -5.55
CA ASP A 675 18.90 20.00 -5.58
C ASP A 675 18.41 21.11 -4.63
N GLY A 676 17.09 21.21 -4.43
CA GLY A 676 16.48 22.12 -3.45
C GLY A 676 16.54 21.58 -2.01
N SER A 677 16.31 20.27 -1.83
CA SER A 677 16.13 19.64 -0.52
C SER A 677 17.37 18.96 0.08
N SER A 678 18.53 19.04 -0.59
CA SER A 678 19.75 18.30 -0.17
C SER A 678 20.19 18.61 1.26
N ARG A 679 19.99 19.85 1.75
CA ARG A 679 20.30 20.23 3.13
C ARG A 679 19.47 19.46 4.15
N ASP A 680 18.18 19.34 3.93
CA ASP A 680 17.22 18.81 4.89
C ASP A 680 17.14 17.27 4.79
N LEU A 681 17.42 16.71 3.60
CA LEU A 681 17.80 15.30 3.43
C LEU A 681 19.07 14.95 4.22
N GLN A 682 20.09 15.83 4.23
CA GLN A 682 21.28 15.64 5.07
C GLN A 682 21.01 15.82 6.57
N ALA A 683 20.10 16.72 6.96
CA ALA A 683 19.65 16.85 8.34
C ALA A 683 18.96 15.56 8.83
N LEU A 684 18.11 14.94 8.00
CA LEU A 684 17.49 13.64 8.30
C LEU A 684 18.54 12.52 8.46
N VAL A 685 19.59 12.49 7.65
CA VAL A 685 20.74 11.57 7.83
C VAL A 685 21.44 11.82 9.16
N GLY A 686 21.60 13.09 9.55
CA GLY A 686 22.13 13.52 10.85
C GLY A 686 21.33 12.94 12.02
N ILE A 687 20.01 13.18 12.06
CA ILE A 687 19.10 12.67 13.11
C ILE A 687 19.19 11.13 13.22
N VAL A 688 19.17 10.42 12.08
CA VAL A 688 19.23 8.94 12.07
C VAL A 688 20.56 8.41 12.64
N ARG A 689 21.67 9.12 12.44
CA ARG A 689 23.00 8.75 12.95
C ARG A 689 23.23 9.19 14.40
N GLU A 690 22.97 10.45 14.71
CA GLU A 690 23.39 11.09 15.96
C GLU A 690 22.38 10.90 17.10
N GLU A 691 21.08 10.79 16.80
CA GLU A 691 20.01 10.65 17.80
C GLU A 691 19.41 9.26 17.85
N LEU A 692 19.26 8.60 16.69
CA LEU A 692 18.72 7.24 16.58
C LEU A 692 19.79 6.15 16.54
N HIS A 693 21.08 6.52 16.46
CA HIS A 693 22.23 5.63 16.51
C HIS A 693 22.19 4.47 15.48
N ASP A 694 21.59 4.71 14.30
CA ASP A 694 21.42 3.72 13.23
C ASP A 694 22.34 4.03 12.04
N ASP A 695 23.63 3.75 12.21
CA ASP A 695 24.64 3.96 11.17
C ASP A 695 24.37 3.21 9.86
N GLU A 696 23.73 2.03 9.93
CA GLU A 696 23.41 1.23 8.75
C GLU A 696 22.29 1.92 7.93
N LEU A 697 21.20 2.37 8.58
CA LEU A 697 20.14 3.14 7.92
C LEU A 697 20.63 4.52 7.44
N ALA A 698 21.39 5.25 8.26
CA ALA A 698 21.92 6.57 7.89
C ALA A 698 22.82 6.50 6.64
N THR A 699 23.66 5.45 6.54
CA THR A 699 24.51 5.22 5.37
C THR A 699 23.67 4.86 4.13
N ALA A 700 22.66 3.99 4.28
CA ALA A 700 21.76 3.64 3.19
C ALA A 700 20.95 4.84 2.64
N ILE A 701 20.49 5.75 3.52
CA ILE A 701 19.84 7.01 3.11
C ILE A 701 20.84 7.88 2.35
N HIS A 702 22.08 8.03 2.84
CA HIS A 702 23.10 8.83 2.16
C HIS A 702 23.44 8.27 0.75
N GLU A 703 23.55 6.94 0.60
CA GLU A 703 23.68 6.31 -0.72
C GLU A 703 22.44 6.51 -1.60
N ALA A 704 21.24 6.59 -1.02
CA ALA A 704 20.02 6.91 -1.78
C ALA A 704 20.03 8.36 -2.29
N ILE A 705 20.50 9.33 -1.49
CA ILE A 705 20.69 10.72 -1.91
C ILE A 705 21.68 10.80 -3.08
N GLN A 706 22.90 10.26 -2.92
CA GLN A 706 23.94 10.29 -3.97
C GLN A 706 23.49 9.65 -5.30
N ARG A 707 22.72 8.55 -5.25
CA ARG A 707 22.15 7.93 -6.47
C ARG A 707 21.00 8.72 -7.08
N SER A 708 20.37 9.60 -6.30
CA SER A 708 19.26 10.45 -6.72
C SER A 708 19.72 11.79 -7.30
N GLU A 709 20.90 12.29 -6.93
CA GLU A 709 21.54 13.47 -7.55
C GLU A 709 21.63 13.32 -9.07
N ALA A 710 22.03 12.13 -9.56
CA ALA A 710 22.09 11.82 -10.99
C ALA A 710 20.71 11.70 -11.70
N LEU A 711 19.60 11.81 -10.96
CA LEU A 711 18.23 11.74 -11.45
C LEU A 711 17.41 13.02 -11.13
N GLY A 712 17.98 13.98 -10.38
CA GLY A 712 17.30 15.16 -9.84
C GLY A 712 16.21 14.87 -8.78
N ILE A 713 15.81 13.61 -8.58
CA ILE A 713 14.62 13.23 -7.80
C ILE A 713 14.94 12.09 -6.82
N PHE A 714 14.64 12.27 -5.54
CA PHE A 714 14.87 11.27 -4.48
C PHE A 714 14.01 10.01 -4.66
N ASN A 715 14.64 8.84 -4.54
CA ASN A 715 13.98 7.54 -4.67
C ASN A 715 14.48 6.52 -3.63
N TRP A 716 13.60 6.12 -2.70
CA TRP A 716 13.92 5.12 -1.67
C TRP A 716 13.56 3.69 -2.09
N ARG A 717 14.59 2.85 -2.32
CA ARG A 717 14.46 1.44 -2.72
C ARG A 717 14.60 0.42 -1.57
N GLY A 718 14.58 0.88 -0.32
CA GLY A 718 14.84 0.04 0.87
C GLY A 718 16.32 -0.34 1.04
N PHE A 719 16.66 -0.93 2.19
CA PHE A 719 18.02 -1.39 2.50
C PHE A 719 18.01 -2.80 3.13
N ALA A 720 19.00 -3.62 2.77
CA ALA A 720 19.10 -5.00 3.21
C ALA A 720 19.86 -5.09 4.54
N ARG A 721 19.11 -5.18 5.64
CA ARG A 721 19.67 -5.41 6.98
C ARG A 721 20.30 -6.82 7.07
N ASP A 722 21.57 -6.90 7.46
CA ASP A 722 22.27 -8.18 7.65
C ASP A 722 21.58 -9.08 8.67
N ALA A 723 21.52 -10.38 8.40
CA ALA A 723 21.02 -11.39 9.33
C ALA A 723 22.12 -11.81 10.33
N ARG A 724 22.46 -10.93 11.27
CA ARG A 724 23.31 -11.22 12.45
C ARG A 724 22.51 -11.90 13.58
#